data_AF-A0A2H1EDE8-F1
#
_entry.id   AF-A0A2H1EDE8-F1
#
_cell.length_a   1.000
_cell.length_b   1.000
_cell.length_c   1.000
_cell.angle_alpha   90.00
_cell.angle_beta   90.00
_cell.angle_gamma   90.00
#
_symmetry.space_group_name_H-M   'P 1'
#
loop_
_entity.id
_entity.type
_entity.pdbx_description
1 polymer ?
#
loop_
_entity_poly.entity_id
_entity_poly.type
_entity_poly.pdbx_seq_one_letter_code
_entity_poly.pdbx_strand_id
1 'polypeptide(L)'
;MKYLSLLFCLLSFSIFSQKKTFYKDSYLKELILAEKKAGLKKMHFQNNANTTNYDVKYHRLVWNVDPTKAHISGHVTTHFIANMNMNKIVFDMANNLTVSSVTQRGANLPFTTNSNDELIITLPSTQSSGTLDSLTVTYSGNPVSSGFGSFEVGTHNGTPVLWTLSEPYGAKGWWPCKQDLNDKIDVIDVYINAPSEYTAVSNGLLKSEVTSGTTKTTHWRHEYKIPAYLIAIAVTNYSKYSHHVANGNFSIDNYVYPESLISAQSQTPVTVDIMNLFGDLFEIYPFANEKYGHAQFGWGGGMEHTTISFMGNFSRGLIAHELAHQWFGNKITCGSWEDIWLNEGFATYLTGLTVENLDGKEAFINWKKRKTSSITSQSSGSVFCTDTTSIGRIFSSRLSYNKGAMLVHMLRYKLGDTDFFNGIKAYLQDPELAYGYAKTYQLKQHLETASGQDLTEFFNDWYTGEGYPSYQIQADNYGKSIRITVHQTPSHNSVSFFEMPLTFKVIGTNGEEEVFKVAHTNNGQVFNHTTSFDISTLIFDPESDIISKSNNLTLDVKNEVLDNAISIFPNPAGETLRIITGNIIKIEKLSIYNALGQVIFENINPKTKNINIKNLQQGTYFVKITTEKGTISKTLLKEK
;
A
#
# COMPACT_ATOMS: atom_id res chain seq x y z
N MET A 1 -76.44 -33.14 40.86
CA MET A 1 -76.33 -32.75 39.44
C MET A 1 -74.85 -32.52 39.13
N LYS A 2 -74.25 -33.44 38.35
CA LYS A 2 -72.91 -33.43 37.72
C LYS A 2 -71.69 -32.91 38.53
N TYR A 3 -70.98 -33.87 39.11
CA TYR A 3 -69.52 -33.86 39.32
C TYR A 3 -68.83 -34.38 38.04
N LEU A 4 -67.66 -33.86 37.67
CA LEU A 4 -66.51 -34.73 37.34
C LEU A 4 -65.18 -33.97 37.40
N SER A 5 -64.24 -34.62 38.08
CA SER A 5 -62.94 -34.16 38.52
C SER A 5 -61.81 -34.41 37.50
N LEU A 6 -60.68 -33.77 37.76
CA LEU A 6 -59.33 -34.00 37.21
C LEU A 6 -58.97 -35.47 36.99
N LEU A 7 -58.15 -35.75 35.97
CA LEU A 7 -56.91 -36.55 36.18
C LEU A 7 -55.85 -36.30 35.08
N PHE A 8 -54.62 -36.10 35.56
CA PHE A 8 -53.33 -36.17 34.86
C PHE A 8 -53.04 -37.60 34.35
N CYS A 9 -52.35 -37.76 33.21
CA CYS A 9 -51.12 -38.58 33.10
C CYS A 9 -50.60 -38.78 31.65
N LEU A 10 -49.29 -38.56 31.52
CA LEU A 10 -48.27 -39.33 30.78
C LEU A 10 -48.37 -39.51 29.26
N LEU A 11 -47.34 -39.03 28.56
CA LEU A 11 -46.50 -39.87 27.69
C LEU A 11 -45.16 -39.18 27.40
N SER A 12 -44.08 -39.85 27.79
CA SER A 12 -42.69 -39.57 27.42
C SER A 12 -42.07 -40.84 26.81
N PHE A 13 -40.92 -40.65 26.14
CA PHE A 13 -40.09 -41.56 25.33
C PHE A 13 -40.43 -41.62 23.83
N SER A 14 -39.51 -41.62 22.86
CA SER A 14 -38.09 -41.23 22.73
C SER A 14 -37.67 -41.52 21.28
N ILE A 15 -36.84 -40.66 20.69
CA ILE A 15 -35.86 -40.89 19.59
C ILE A 15 -36.39 -41.25 18.18
N PHE A 16 -36.13 -40.38 17.21
CA PHE A 16 -35.43 -40.74 15.97
C PHE A 16 -34.56 -39.58 15.45
N SER A 17 -33.35 -39.94 15.04
CA SER A 17 -32.28 -39.07 14.55
C SER A 17 -32.16 -39.17 13.01
N GLN A 18 -31.63 -38.09 12.42
CA GLN A 18 -31.06 -37.90 11.07
C GLN A 18 -31.97 -37.80 9.83
N LYS A 19 -31.92 -36.64 9.15
CA LYS A 19 -31.05 -36.47 7.95
C LYS A 19 -30.85 -34.99 7.57
N LYS A 20 -29.57 -34.62 7.37
CA LYS A 20 -29.09 -33.39 6.71
C LYS A 20 -29.48 -33.39 5.22
N THR A 21 -29.81 -32.21 4.69
CA THR A 21 -29.79 -31.87 3.25
C THR A 21 -29.39 -30.38 3.15
N PHE A 22 -28.11 -30.00 3.13
CA PHE A 22 -27.16 -30.02 2.00
C PHE A 22 -27.57 -29.30 0.70
N TYR A 23 -28.65 -28.49 0.69
CA TYR A 23 -29.09 -27.75 -0.52
C TYR A 23 -29.18 -26.22 -0.38
N LYS A 24 -28.86 -25.64 0.78
CA LYS A 24 -28.91 -24.17 0.97
C LYS A 24 -27.59 -23.43 0.72
N ASP A 25 -26.47 -24.15 0.67
CA ASP A 25 -25.13 -23.53 0.65
C ASP A 25 -24.63 -23.25 -0.76
N SER A 26 -24.97 -24.07 -1.77
CA SER A 26 -24.57 -23.81 -3.16
C SER A 26 -25.37 -22.68 -3.79
N TYR A 27 -26.69 -22.62 -3.55
CA TYR A 27 -27.54 -21.56 -4.08
C TYR A 27 -27.19 -20.21 -3.46
N LEU A 28 -26.93 -20.14 -2.15
CA LEU A 28 -26.48 -18.91 -1.51
C LEU A 28 -25.08 -18.50 -1.98
N LYS A 29 -24.15 -19.45 -2.18
CA LYS A 29 -22.83 -19.16 -2.79
C LYS A 29 -22.96 -18.69 -4.23
N GLU A 30 -23.84 -19.27 -5.03
CA GLU A 30 -24.12 -18.85 -6.41
C GLU A 30 -24.77 -17.47 -6.45
N LEU A 31 -25.67 -17.16 -5.52
CA LEU A 31 -26.28 -15.83 -5.41
C LEU A 31 -25.27 -14.79 -4.96
N ILE A 32 -24.41 -15.11 -3.98
CA ILE A 32 -23.27 -14.26 -3.57
C ILE A 32 -22.26 -14.11 -4.72
N LEU A 33 -21.96 -15.17 -5.47
CA LEU A 33 -21.07 -15.10 -6.65
C LEU A 33 -21.70 -14.31 -7.79
N ALA A 34 -23.01 -14.39 -7.97
CA ALA A 34 -23.76 -13.65 -8.98
C ALA A 34 -23.91 -12.18 -8.59
N GLU A 35 -24.19 -11.86 -7.32
CA GLU A 35 -24.21 -10.50 -6.78
C GLU A 35 -22.79 -9.91 -6.71
N LYS A 36 -21.77 -10.70 -6.37
CA LYS A 36 -20.36 -10.32 -6.49
C LYS A 36 -20.00 -10.08 -7.95
N LYS A 37 -20.34 -10.97 -8.90
CA LYS A 37 -20.13 -10.74 -10.34
C LYS A 37 -20.93 -9.56 -10.89
N ALA A 38 -22.14 -9.31 -10.39
CA ALA A 38 -23.00 -8.19 -10.83
C ALA A 38 -22.57 -6.85 -10.20
N GLY A 39 -22.06 -6.88 -8.97
CA GLY A 39 -21.39 -5.76 -8.29
C GLY A 39 -20.05 -5.43 -8.95
N LEU A 40 -19.24 -6.44 -9.25
CA LEU A 40 -18.01 -6.32 -10.06
C LEU A 40 -18.34 -5.84 -11.50
N LYS A 41 -19.45 -6.25 -12.11
CA LYS A 41 -19.86 -5.67 -13.41
C LYS A 41 -20.28 -4.19 -13.33
N LYS A 42 -20.56 -3.66 -12.14
CA LYS A 42 -20.95 -2.26 -11.91
C LYS A 42 -19.82 -1.38 -11.37
N MET A 43 -18.65 -1.93 -11.03
CA MET A 43 -17.59 -1.24 -10.29
C MET A 43 -16.22 -1.20 -10.99
N HIS A 44 -16.13 -1.69 -12.23
CA HIS A 44 -14.87 -1.73 -12.96
C HIS A 44 -14.97 -0.82 -14.18
N PHE A 45 -14.14 0.22 -14.22
CA PHE A 45 -13.72 0.81 -15.47
C PHE A 45 -13.18 -0.31 -16.38
N GLN A 46 -13.76 -0.42 -17.58
CA GLN A 46 -13.29 -1.33 -18.60
C GLN A 46 -12.54 -0.50 -19.62
N ASN A 47 -11.34 -0.95 -19.99
CA ASN A 47 -10.60 -0.37 -21.11
C ASN A 47 -11.55 -0.27 -22.32
N ASN A 48 -11.46 0.83 -23.04
CA ASN A 48 -12.11 1.02 -24.31
C ASN A 48 -11.64 -0.06 -25.29
N ALA A 49 -12.49 -1.08 -25.48
CA ALA A 49 -12.20 -2.21 -26.36
C ALA A 49 -11.96 -1.78 -27.82
N ASN A 50 -12.48 -0.61 -28.23
CA ASN A 50 -12.36 -0.11 -29.59
C ASN A 50 -10.95 0.39 -29.93
N THR A 51 -10.06 0.57 -28.94
CA THR A 51 -8.67 1.02 -29.15
C THR A 51 -7.66 -0.12 -29.28
N THR A 52 -8.11 -1.38 -29.15
CA THR A 52 -7.23 -2.56 -29.04
C THR A 52 -6.71 -3.09 -30.38
N ASN A 53 -7.30 -2.67 -31.49
CA ASN A 53 -7.01 -3.20 -32.83
C ASN A 53 -5.70 -2.68 -33.44
N TYR A 54 -5.01 -1.75 -32.79
CA TYR A 54 -3.69 -1.24 -33.19
C TYR A 54 -2.79 -0.94 -31.99
N ASP A 55 -1.50 -0.89 -32.25
CA ASP A 55 -0.40 -0.63 -31.31
C ASP A 55 0.34 0.63 -31.76
N VAL A 56 0.43 1.63 -30.88
CA VAL A 56 1.04 2.93 -31.21
C VAL A 56 2.56 2.87 -31.05
N LYS A 57 3.27 3.17 -32.13
CA LYS A 57 4.75 3.17 -32.16
C LYS A 57 5.37 4.54 -31.98
N TYR A 58 4.73 5.56 -32.53
CA TYR A 58 5.28 6.90 -32.43
C TYR A 58 4.20 7.96 -32.48
N HIS A 59 4.36 8.98 -31.65
CA HIS A 59 3.61 10.22 -31.77
C HIS A 59 4.51 11.41 -32.06
N ARG A 60 4.10 12.19 -33.06
CA ARG A 60 4.51 13.59 -33.18
C ARG A 60 3.35 14.47 -32.73
N LEU A 61 3.54 15.11 -31.58
CA LEU A 61 2.55 15.95 -30.91
C LEU A 61 2.95 17.40 -31.18
N VAL A 62 2.09 18.18 -31.83
CA VAL A 62 2.34 19.59 -32.13
C VAL A 62 1.20 20.42 -31.58
N TRP A 63 1.47 21.19 -30.54
CA TRP A 63 0.45 21.96 -29.82
C TRP A 63 0.78 23.45 -29.76
N ASN A 64 -0.24 24.26 -30.03
CA ASN A 64 -0.24 25.69 -29.77
C ASN A 64 -1.04 25.94 -28.50
N VAL A 65 -0.39 26.54 -27.52
CA VAL A 65 -0.96 26.84 -26.21
C VAL A 65 -0.56 28.25 -25.77
N ASP A 66 -1.42 28.88 -24.99
CA ASP A 66 -1.17 30.18 -24.37
C ASP A 66 -1.59 30.04 -22.90
N PRO A 67 -0.68 30.22 -21.93
CA PRO A 67 -1.01 29.99 -20.53
C PRO A 67 -2.07 30.95 -19.97
N THR A 68 -2.46 31.99 -20.73
CA THR A 68 -3.58 32.88 -20.40
C THR A 68 -4.95 32.33 -20.82
N LYS A 69 -5.00 31.22 -21.57
CA LYS A 69 -6.23 30.72 -22.21
C LYS A 69 -6.39 29.22 -21.99
N ALA A 70 -7.56 28.82 -21.49
CA ALA A 70 -8.00 27.42 -21.50
C ALA A 70 -8.36 27.00 -22.94
N HIS A 71 -7.33 26.82 -23.78
CA HIS A 71 -7.49 26.47 -25.18
C HIS A 71 -6.25 25.78 -25.71
N ILE A 72 -6.45 24.75 -26.52
CA ILE A 72 -5.39 24.04 -27.25
C ILE A 72 -5.78 23.93 -28.72
N SER A 73 -4.79 24.01 -29.60
CA SER A 73 -4.96 23.67 -31.01
C SER A 73 -3.70 23.02 -31.53
N GLY A 74 -3.81 22.16 -32.53
CA GLY A 74 -2.64 21.46 -33.02
C GLY A 74 -2.98 20.21 -33.81
N HIS A 75 -1.99 19.33 -33.90
CA HIS A 75 -2.17 18.05 -34.55
C HIS A 75 -1.33 16.96 -33.88
N VAL A 76 -1.88 15.75 -33.89
CA VAL A 76 -1.22 14.52 -33.43
C VAL A 76 -1.02 13.65 -34.65
N THR A 77 0.24 13.37 -34.99
CA THR A 77 0.57 12.34 -35.98
C THR A 77 0.91 11.04 -35.28
N THR A 78 0.18 9.99 -35.60
CA THR A 78 0.27 8.68 -34.97
C THR A 78 0.80 7.69 -35.98
N HIS A 79 1.93 7.07 -35.69
CA HIS A 79 2.40 5.88 -36.38
C HIS A 79 1.98 4.66 -35.57
N PHE A 80 1.35 3.70 -36.22
CA PHE A 80 0.75 2.54 -35.57
C PHE A 80 0.92 1.27 -36.41
N ILE A 81 0.97 0.14 -35.73
CA ILE A 81 0.89 -1.19 -36.33
C ILE A 81 -0.50 -1.76 -36.09
N ALA A 82 -1.15 -2.26 -37.14
CA ALA A 82 -2.42 -2.94 -37.01
C ALA A 82 -2.24 -4.31 -36.31
N ASN A 83 -2.92 -4.54 -35.19
CA ASN A 83 -2.87 -5.83 -34.47
C ASN A 83 -3.74 -6.88 -35.17
N MET A 84 -4.77 -6.43 -35.88
CA MET A 84 -5.69 -7.26 -36.65
C MET A 84 -6.09 -6.55 -37.94
N ASN A 85 -6.70 -7.27 -38.88
CA ASN A 85 -7.29 -6.63 -40.05
C ASN A 85 -8.35 -5.62 -39.60
N MET A 86 -8.17 -4.36 -40.01
CA MET A 86 -8.98 -3.24 -39.52
C MET A 86 -9.33 -2.28 -40.63
N ASN A 87 -10.52 -1.69 -40.58
CA ASN A 87 -10.96 -0.63 -41.48
C ASN A 87 -11.32 0.66 -40.71
N LYS A 88 -11.05 0.69 -39.41
CA LYS A 88 -11.33 1.83 -38.53
C LYS A 88 -10.27 1.94 -37.44
N ILE A 89 -10.00 3.18 -37.03
CA ILE A 89 -9.17 3.53 -35.87
C ILE A 89 -10.01 4.35 -34.92
N VAL A 90 -9.89 4.09 -33.62
CA VAL A 90 -10.60 4.83 -32.58
C VAL A 90 -9.61 5.42 -31.60
N PHE A 91 -9.67 6.72 -31.38
CA PHE A 91 -8.98 7.40 -30.28
C PHE A 91 -10.00 7.83 -29.22
N ASP A 92 -9.59 7.82 -27.95
CA ASP A 92 -10.30 8.50 -26.89
C ASP A 92 -10.06 10.01 -27.03
N MET A 93 -11.13 10.80 -27.13
CA MET A 93 -11.08 12.25 -27.23
C MET A 93 -12.38 12.86 -26.71
N ALA A 94 -12.28 13.76 -25.73
CA ALA A 94 -13.43 14.47 -25.19
C ALA A 94 -14.17 15.27 -26.27
N ASN A 95 -15.50 15.20 -26.25
CA ASN A 95 -16.35 15.87 -27.23
C ASN A 95 -16.28 17.41 -27.21
N ASN A 96 -15.64 18.00 -26.21
CA ASN A 96 -15.40 19.45 -26.14
C ASN A 96 -14.33 19.92 -27.14
N LEU A 97 -13.54 18.99 -27.69
CA LEU A 97 -12.55 19.25 -28.71
C LEU A 97 -13.16 19.04 -30.10
N THR A 98 -12.82 19.91 -31.05
CA THR A 98 -13.29 19.83 -32.44
C THR A 98 -12.17 19.33 -33.34
N VAL A 99 -12.40 18.21 -34.03
CA VAL A 99 -11.50 17.72 -35.09
C VAL A 99 -11.82 18.46 -36.39
N SER A 100 -10.83 19.14 -36.96
CA SER A 100 -10.97 19.87 -38.22
C SER A 100 -10.60 19.00 -39.43
N SER A 101 -9.64 18.09 -39.28
CA SER A 101 -9.28 17.14 -40.32
C SER A 101 -8.59 15.91 -39.76
N VAL A 102 -8.76 14.79 -40.47
CA VAL A 102 -7.93 13.59 -40.30
C VAL A 102 -7.35 13.26 -41.65
N THR A 103 -6.02 13.10 -41.72
CA THR A 103 -5.32 12.79 -42.97
C THR A 103 -4.47 11.54 -42.84
N GLN A 104 -4.41 10.76 -43.92
CA GLN A 104 -3.51 9.60 -44.06
C GLN A 104 -2.86 9.70 -45.44
N ARG A 105 -1.52 9.67 -45.48
CA ARG A 105 -0.73 9.84 -46.74
C ARG A 105 -1.16 11.08 -47.56
N GLY A 106 -1.54 12.16 -46.89
CA GLY A 106 -2.01 13.40 -47.51
C GLY A 106 -3.47 13.41 -47.98
N ALA A 107 -4.20 12.29 -47.88
CA ALA A 107 -5.63 12.23 -48.22
C ALA A 107 -6.50 12.40 -46.97
N ASN A 108 -7.62 13.13 -47.10
CA ASN A 108 -8.61 13.29 -46.03
C ASN A 108 -9.36 11.98 -45.78
N LEU A 109 -9.54 11.64 -44.50
CA LEU A 109 -10.33 10.50 -44.05
C LEU A 109 -11.67 10.95 -43.46
N PRO A 110 -12.76 10.20 -43.69
CA PRO A 110 -14.00 10.41 -42.99
C PRO A 110 -13.88 9.99 -41.52
N PHE A 111 -14.43 10.80 -40.63
CA PHE A 111 -14.44 10.54 -39.19
C PHE A 111 -15.77 10.97 -38.56
N THR A 112 -16.07 10.41 -37.39
CA THR A 112 -17.22 10.77 -36.55
C THR A 112 -16.83 10.75 -35.09
N THR A 113 -17.44 11.59 -34.26
CA THR A 113 -17.37 11.47 -32.79
C THR A 113 -18.67 10.91 -32.23
N ASN A 114 -18.64 10.39 -31.00
CA ASN A 114 -19.84 9.86 -30.33
C ASN A 114 -19.91 10.27 -28.85
N SER A 115 -21.00 9.90 -28.17
CA SER A 115 -21.24 10.25 -26.76
C SER A 115 -20.30 9.59 -25.74
N ASN A 116 -19.46 8.64 -26.16
CA ASN A 116 -18.52 7.93 -25.29
C ASN A 116 -17.12 8.57 -25.29
N ASP A 117 -16.98 9.79 -25.82
CA ASP A 117 -15.70 10.46 -26.06
C ASP A 117 -14.77 9.67 -26.99
N GLU A 118 -15.32 9.15 -28.09
CA GLU A 118 -14.55 8.42 -29.09
C GLU A 118 -14.49 9.19 -30.41
N LEU A 119 -13.28 9.34 -30.97
CA LEU A 119 -13.03 9.76 -32.35
C LEU A 119 -12.85 8.52 -33.21
N ILE A 120 -13.83 8.24 -34.08
CA ILE A 120 -13.86 7.07 -34.96
C ILE A 120 -13.47 7.49 -36.38
N ILE A 121 -12.35 6.99 -36.87
CA ILE A 121 -11.80 7.28 -38.19
C ILE A 121 -11.99 6.06 -39.09
N THR A 122 -12.57 6.25 -40.27
CA THR A 122 -12.73 5.16 -41.26
C THR A 122 -11.58 5.17 -42.26
N LEU A 123 -10.89 4.04 -42.38
CA LEU A 123 -9.78 3.85 -43.31
C LEU A 123 -10.30 3.63 -44.74
N PRO A 124 -9.57 4.09 -45.78
CA PRO A 124 -10.02 4.01 -47.17
C PRO A 124 -10.03 2.58 -47.71
N SER A 125 -9.27 1.68 -47.07
CA SER A 125 -9.21 0.25 -47.35
C SER A 125 -8.91 -0.51 -46.07
N THR A 126 -9.18 -1.81 -46.04
CA THR A 126 -8.75 -2.67 -44.93
C THR A 126 -7.23 -2.64 -44.82
N GLN A 127 -6.72 -2.22 -43.67
CA GLN A 127 -5.33 -2.35 -43.30
C GLN A 127 -5.09 -3.75 -42.72
N SER A 128 -4.15 -4.48 -43.30
CA SER A 128 -3.79 -5.82 -42.84
C SER A 128 -3.07 -5.80 -41.50
N SER A 129 -3.27 -6.84 -40.69
CA SER A 129 -2.48 -7.06 -39.48
C SER A 129 -0.97 -7.04 -39.77
N GLY A 130 -0.19 -6.46 -38.87
CA GLY A 130 1.26 -6.29 -39.00
C GLY A 130 1.70 -5.08 -39.84
N THR A 131 0.77 -4.39 -40.51
CA THR A 131 1.13 -3.23 -41.36
C THR A 131 1.35 -1.98 -40.51
N LEU A 132 2.55 -1.41 -40.61
CA LEU A 132 2.88 -0.07 -40.12
C LEU A 132 2.31 1.00 -41.06
N ASP A 133 1.60 1.97 -40.48
CA ASP A 133 1.06 3.12 -41.22
C ASP A 133 1.02 4.34 -40.30
N SER A 134 0.56 5.47 -40.82
CA SER A 134 0.34 6.67 -40.01
C SER A 134 -0.86 7.50 -40.45
N LEU A 135 -1.38 8.29 -39.51
CA LEU A 135 -2.39 9.31 -39.76
C LEU A 135 -2.12 10.54 -38.89
N THR A 136 -2.69 11.67 -39.27
CA THR A 136 -2.62 12.92 -38.52
C THR A 136 -4.03 13.43 -38.21
N VAL A 137 -4.31 13.65 -36.93
CA VAL A 137 -5.55 14.29 -36.45
C VAL A 137 -5.26 15.75 -36.14
N THR A 138 -5.93 16.67 -36.83
CA THR A 138 -5.86 18.12 -36.55
C THR A 138 -7.10 18.52 -35.75
N TYR A 139 -6.90 19.22 -34.63
CA TYR A 139 -7.98 19.53 -33.72
C TYR A 139 -7.73 20.84 -32.96
N SER A 140 -8.79 21.38 -32.37
CA SER A 140 -8.73 22.54 -31.48
C SER A 140 -9.94 22.59 -30.56
N GLY A 141 -9.80 23.26 -29.42
CA GLY A 141 -10.93 23.53 -28.54
C GLY A 141 -10.49 23.92 -27.14
N ASN A 142 -11.46 24.03 -26.26
CA ASN A 142 -11.21 24.18 -24.83
C ASN A 142 -11.03 22.77 -24.23
N PRO A 143 -9.89 22.45 -23.61
CA PRO A 143 -9.74 21.22 -22.86
C PRO A 143 -10.80 21.04 -21.77
N VAL A 144 -11.08 19.77 -21.43
CA VAL A 144 -11.92 19.45 -20.27
C VAL A 144 -11.00 19.27 -19.07
N SER A 145 -11.25 20.03 -17.99
CA SER A 145 -10.69 19.73 -16.67
C SER A 145 -11.46 18.59 -16.03
N SER A 146 -10.73 17.56 -15.60
CA SER A 146 -11.25 16.36 -14.96
C SER A 146 -10.25 15.82 -13.95
N GLY A 147 -10.71 14.92 -13.07
CA GLY A 147 -9.86 14.31 -12.04
C GLY A 147 -9.21 15.34 -11.13
N PHE A 148 -7.88 15.35 -11.07
CA PHE A 148 -7.10 16.29 -10.25
C PHE A 148 -6.73 17.60 -10.98
N GLY A 149 -7.23 17.80 -12.20
CA GLY A 149 -6.93 18.97 -13.05
C GLY A 149 -6.17 18.58 -14.32
N SER A 150 -6.86 17.94 -15.28
CA SER A 150 -6.23 17.38 -16.48
C SER A 150 -5.57 18.38 -17.43
N PHE A 151 -6.10 19.59 -17.50
CA PHE A 151 -5.51 20.72 -18.21
C PHE A 151 -5.98 21.99 -17.51
N GLU A 152 -5.06 22.69 -16.87
CA GLU A 152 -5.38 23.84 -16.03
C GLU A 152 -4.64 25.07 -16.50
N VAL A 153 -5.33 26.21 -16.40
CA VAL A 153 -4.74 27.54 -16.54
C VAL A 153 -4.99 28.32 -15.25
N GLY A 154 -3.97 29.03 -14.79
CA GLY A 154 -4.03 29.77 -13.55
C GLY A 154 -2.97 30.85 -13.48
N THR A 155 -2.61 31.26 -12.27
CA THR A 155 -1.52 32.21 -12.06
C THR A 155 -0.66 31.82 -10.87
N HIS A 156 0.61 32.20 -10.89
CA HIS A 156 1.50 32.21 -9.73
C HIS A 156 2.15 33.59 -9.64
N ASN A 157 2.04 34.24 -8.48
CA ASN A 157 2.48 35.62 -8.28
C ASN A 157 2.05 36.59 -9.40
N GLY A 158 0.81 36.43 -9.90
CA GLY A 158 0.24 37.22 -11.00
C GLY A 158 0.70 36.84 -12.41
N THR A 159 1.62 35.88 -12.57
CA THR A 159 2.07 35.38 -13.88
C THR A 159 1.21 34.18 -14.33
N PRO A 160 0.73 34.15 -15.59
CA PRO A 160 -0.03 33.03 -16.13
C PRO A 160 0.75 31.72 -16.14
N VAL A 161 0.09 30.62 -15.79
CA VAL A 161 0.65 29.25 -15.88
C VAL A 161 -0.36 28.29 -16.47
N LEU A 162 0.13 27.37 -17.30
CA LEU A 162 -0.60 26.21 -17.81
C LEU A 162 0.13 24.94 -17.41
N TRP A 163 -0.61 23.92 -17.00
CA TRP A 163 -0.08 22.58 -16.71
C TRP A 163 -1.14 21.50 -16.96
N THR A 164 -0.68 20.26 -17.14
CA THR A 164 -1.52 19.07 -17.33
C THR A 164 -1.29 18.04 -16.23
N LEU A 165 -2.32 17.27 -15.86
CA LEU A 165 -2.25 16.13 -14.94
C LEU A 165 -3.27 15.07 -15.38
N SER A 166 -2.84 14.10 -16.19
CA SER A 166 -3.77 13.21 -16.90
C SER A 166 -4.16 11.94 -16.14
N GLU A 167 -3.63 11.70 -14.94
CA GLU A 167 -3.96 10.52 -14.14
C GLU A 167 -5.31 10.67 -13.42
N PRO A 168 -6.17 9.62 -13.40
CA PRO A 168 -6.10 8.36 -14.16
C PRO A 168 -6.74 8.46 -15.56
N TYR A 169 -7.68 9.39 -15.76
CA TYR A 169 -8.57 9.42 -16.93
C TYR A 169 -8.61 10.79 -17.67
N GLY A 170 -7.55 11.60 -17.54
CA GLY A 170 -7.53 13.00 -17.98
C GLY A 170 -6.96 13.27 -19.38
N ALA A 171 -6.18 12.34 -19.96
CA ALA A 171 -5.47 12.55 -21.22
C ALA A 171 -6.41 12.91 -22.39
N LYS A 172 -7.51 12.17 -22.54
CA LYS A 172 -8.53 12.39 -23.59
C LYS A 172 -9.19 13.77 -23.49
N GLY A 173 -9.10 14.42 -22.34
CA GLY A 173 -9.65 15.75 -22.08
C GLY A 173 -8.99 16.86 -22.90
N TRP A 174 -7.75 16.64 -23.39
CA TRP A 174 -6.98 17.69 -24.06
C TRP A 174 -6.28 17.24 -25.35
N TRP A 175 -6.24 15.94 -25.68
CA TRP A 175 -5.73 15.43 -26.95
C TRP A 175 -6.30 14.04 -27.32
N PRO A 176 -6.37 13.68 -28.62
CA PRO A 176 -6.79 12.36 -29.06
C PRO A 176 -5.72 11.31 -28.75
N CYS A 177 -6.03 10.32 -27.92
CA CYS A 177 -5.06 9.35 -27.40
C CYS A 177 -5.66 7.94 -27.21
N LYS A 178 -4.85 6.99 -26.75
CA LYS A 178 -5.32 5.77 -26.09
C LYS A 178 -5.19 6.00 -24.58
N GLN A 179 -6.31 6.33 -23.94
CA GLN A 179 -6.35 6.78 -22.55
C GLN A 179 -5.98 5.68 -21.54
N ASP A 180 -6.24 4.42 -21.92
CA ASP A 180 -6.20 3.28 -21.02
C ASP A 180 -4.79 2.70 -20.79
N LEU A 181 -4.70 1.82 -19.79
CA LEU A 181 -3.49 1.07 -19.44
C LEU A 181 -3.33 -0.19 -20.32
N ASN A 182 -3.52 -0.05 -21.62
CA ASN A 182 -3.42 -1.14 -22.60
C ASN A 182 -2.44 -0.88 -23.74
N ASP A 183 -1.77 0.27 -23.76
CA ASP A 183 -0.80 0.64 -24.78
C ASP A 183 0.20 1.67 -24.27
N LYS A 184 1.47 1.51 -24.66
CA LYS A 184 2.52 2.50 -24.44
C LYS A 184 3.15 2.87 -25.76
N ILE A 185 3.33 4.16 -25.97
CA ILE A 185 3.92 4.72 -27.17
C ILE A 185 5.43 4.58 -27.08
N ASP A 186 6.07 3.88 -28.04
CA ASP A 186 7.52 3.59 -27.97
C ASP A 186 8.39 4.87 -27.97
N VAL A 187 8.00 5.89 -28.75
CA VAL A 187 8.74 7.15 -28.90
C VAL A 187 7.78 8.33 -29.08
N ILE A 188 8.06 9.47 -28.45
CA ILE A 188 7.31 10.71 -28.69
C ILE A 188 8.23 11.89 -29.01
N ASP A 189 7.79 12.71 -29.96
CA ASP A 189 8.27 14.09 -30.14
C ASP A 189 7.15 15.06 -29.77
N VAL A 190 7.44 15.98 -28.84
CA VAL A 190 6.49 17.00 -28.37
C VAL A 190 6.98 18.38 -28.80
N TYR A 191 6.21 19.04 -29.64
CA TYR A 191 6.42 20.41 -30.09
C TYR A 191 5.40 21.32 -29.41
N ILE A 192 5.89 22.30 -28.65
CA ILE A 192 5.04 23.25 -27.93
C ILE A 192 5.32 24.65 -28.48
N ASN A 193 4.31 25.23 -29.12
CA ASN A 193 4.31 26.62 -29.58
C ASN A 193 3.60 27.46 -28.51
N ALA A 194 4.34 28.35 -27.85
CA ALA A 194 3.83 29.23 -26.81
C ALA A 194 4.32 30.69 -27.03
N PRO A 195 3.71 31.70 -26.39
CA PRO A 195 4.24 33.05 -26.40
C PRO A 195 5.69 33.10 -25.93
N SER A 196 6.52 33.88 -26.61
CA SER A 196 7.98 33.83 -26.49
C SER A 196 8.54 34.19 -25.10
N GLU A 197 7.78 34.92 -24.28
CA GLU A 197 8.14 35.22 -22.89
C GLU A 197 8.10 34.01 -21.95
N TYR A 198 7.40 32.94 -22.33
CA TYR A 198 7.28 31.74 -21.51
C TYR A 198 8.30 30.65 -21.87
N THR A 199 8.48 29.72 -20.95
CA THR A 199 9.25 28.49 -21.07
C THR A 199 8.28 27.33 -21.01
N ALA A 200 8.33 26.45 -22.01
CA ALA A 200 7.51 25.25 -22.08
C ALA A 200 8.33 24.01 -21.73
N VAL A 201 7.78 23.12 -20.91
CA VAL A 201 8.43 21.92 -20.38
C VAL A 201 7.62 20.68 -20.74
N SER A 202 8.28 19.58 -21.11
CA SER A 202 7.67 18.28 -21.40
C SER A 202 8.63 17.12 -21.10
N ASN A 203 8.19 15.89 -21.41
CA ASN A 203 8.93 14.64 -21.21
C ASN A 203 10.18 14.56 -22.12
N GLY A 204 11.17 13.81 -21.68
CA GLY A 204 12.39 13.50 -22.43
C GLY A 204 13.40 14.65 -22.49
N LEU A 205 14.23 14.66 -23.52
CA LEU A 205 15.28 15.67 -23.73
C LEU A 205 14.78 16.84 -24.57
N LEU A 206 15.13 18.06 -24.17
CA LEU A 206 14.98 19.25 -25.02
C LEU A 206 15.96 19.17 -26.19
N LYS A 207 15.44 19.04 -27.42
CA LYS A 207 16.24 18.93 -28.64
C LYS A 207 16.49 20.27 -29.31
N SER A 208 15.52 21.17 -29.27
CA SER A 208 15.68 22.54 -29.78
C SER A 208 14.70 23.51 -29.15
N GLU A 209 15.08 24.78 -29.10
CA GLU A 209 14.22 25.93 -28.79
C GLU A 209 14.43 26.99 -29.87
N VAL A 210 13.36 27.38 -30.56
CA VAL A 210 13.41 28.34 -31.66
C VAL A 210 12.35 29.42 -31.45
N THR A 211 12.78 30.68 -31.41
CA THR A 211 11.88 31.83 -31.34
C THR A 211 11.68 32.43 -32.73
N SER A 212 10.42 32.57 -33.14
CA SER A 212 10.02 33.22 -34.39
C SER A 212 8.92 34.23 -34.11
N GLY A 213 9.28 35.53 -34.18
CA GLY A 213 8.37 36.61 -33.81
C GLY A 213 8.00 36.52 -32.33
N THR A 214 6.69 36.47 -32.05
CA THR A 214 6.14 36.38 -30.68
C THR A 214 5.93 34.96 -30.19
N THR A 215 6.31 33.95 -30.98
CA THR A 215 6.13 32.52 -30.64
C THR A 215 7.48 31.87 -30.42
N LYS A 216 7.60 31.09 -29.35
CA LYS A 216 8.71 30.17 -29.10
C LYS A 216 8.21 28.75 -29.24
N THR A 217 8.92 27.98 -30.06
CA THR A 217 8.70 26.54 -30.24
C THR A 217 9.77 25.77 -29.50
N THR A 218 9.38 24.96 -28.52
CA THR A 218 10.26 23.95 -27.91
C THR A 218 9.97 22.59 -28.54
N HIS A 219 11.02 21.80 -28.77
CA HIS A 219 10.94 20.42 -29.25
C HIS A 219 11.58 19.50 -28.21
N TRP A 220 10.77 18.62 -27.66
CA TRP A 220 11.14 17.59 -26.70
C TRP A 220 11.05 16.22 -27.33
N ARG A 221 11.94 15.31 -26.93
CA ARG A 221 11.95 13.93 -27.43
C ARG A 221 12.18 12.94 -26.30
N HIS A 222 11.29 11.96 -26.21
CA HIS A 222 11.37 10.83 -25.28
C HIS A 222 11.40 9.52 -26.09
N GLU A 223 12.35 8.65 -25.78
CA GLU A 223 12.69 7.43 -26.52
C GLU A 223 12.44 6.15 -25.71
N TYR A 224 11.60 6.23 -24.67
CA TYR A 224 11.12 5.07 -23.93
C TYR A 224 9.59 4.96 -24.02
N LYS A 225 9.09 3.75 -23.82
CA LYS A 225 7.66 3.46 -23.83
C LYS A 225 6.93 4.26 -22.75
N ILE A 226 5.94 5.05 -23.16
CA ILE A 226 5.18 5.93 -22.26
C ILE A 226 3.67 5.78 -22.47
N PRO A 227 2.86 5.60 -21.41
CA PRO A 227 1.40 5.62 -21.50
C PRO A 227 0.87 7.06 -21.62
N ALA A 228 -0.32 7.23 -22.20
CA ALA A 228 -0.88 8.54 -22.48
C ALA A 228 -1.00 9.46 -21.25
N TYR A 229 -1.28 8.90 -20.07
CA TYR A 229 -1.46 9.70 -18.85
C TYR A 229 -0.16 10.33 -18.31
N LEU A 230 1.01 9.81 -18.71
CA LEU A 230 2.31 10.32 -18.28
C LEU A 230 2.89 11.38 -19.22
N ILE A 231 2.27 11.59 -20.39
CA ILE A 231 2.62 12.68 -21.31
C ILE A 231 2.09 14.00 -20.75
N ALA A 232 2.97 14.99 -20.64
CA ALA A 232 2.65 16.24 -19.97
C ALA A 232 3.26 17.47 -20.64
N ILE A 233 2.60 18.60 -20.44
CA ILE A 233 3.11 19.93 -20.79
C ILE A 233 2.89 20.90 -19.63
N ALA A 234 3.85 21.80 -19.40
CA ALA A 234 3.66 22.97 -18.55
C ALA A 234 4.32 24.20 -19.18
N VAL A 235 3.68 25.36 -19.04
CA VAL A 235 4.11 26.61 -19.69
C VAL A 235 3.94 27.79 -18.72
N THR A 236 5.05 28.42 -18.35
CA THR A 236 5.10 29.70 -17.62
C THR A 236 6.51 30.32 -17.69
N ASN A 237 6.81 31.41 -16.99
CA ASN A 237 8.09 32.10 -16.93
C ASN A 237 9.15 31.40 -16.04
N TYR A 238 9.30 30.08 -16.17
CA TYR A 238 10.19 29.29 -15.33
C TYR A 238 11.62 29.85 -15.26
N SER A 239 12.17 29.88 -14.05
CA SER A 239 13.62 29.90 -13.80
C SER A 239 14.18 28.48 -13.96
N LYS A 240 15.32 28.34 -14.65
CA LYS A 240 15.97 27.05 -14.93
C LYS A 240 17.33 26.91 -14.24
N TYR A 241 17.58 25.76 -13.63
CA TYR A 241 18.90 25.32 -13.18
C TYR A 241 18.97 23.78 -13.17
N SER A 242 20.15 23.21 -12.95
CA SER A 242 20.33 21.75 -13.02
C SER A 242 21.35 21.23 -12.02
N HIS A 243 21.18 19.97 -11.62
CA HIS A 243 22.19 19.19 -10.90
C HIS A 243 22.73 18.07 -11.80
N HIS A 244 23.93 17.58 -11.51
CA HIS A 244 24.52 16.45 -12.24
C HIS A 244 24.47 15.18 -11.40
N VAL A 245 24.07 14.07 -12.02
CA VAL A 245 24.12 12.72 -11.44
C VAL A 245 25.26 11.96 -12.10
N ALA A 246 26.31 11.66 -11.34
CA ALA A 246 27.48 10.96 -11.86
C ALA A 246 27.15 9.50 -12.22
N ASN A 247 26.32 8.83 -11.41
CA ASN A 247 25.87 7.47 -11.68
C ASN A 247 24.84 7.47 -12.82
N GLY A 248 25.26 7.04 -14.02
CA GLY A 248 24.46 7.13 -15.25
C GLY A 248 24.73 8.37 -16.10
N ASN A 249 25.49 9.35 -15.59
CA ASN A 249 25.95 10.54 -16.32
C ASN A 249 24.83 11.33 -17.03
N PHE A 250 23.87 11.87 -16.27
CA PHE A 250 22.77 12.69 -16.77
C PHE A 250 22.48 13.89 -15.87
N SER A 251 21.54 14.75 -16.28
CA SER A 251 21.13 15.93 -15.50
C SER A 251 19.79 15.76 -14.79
N ILE A 252 19.64 16.44 -13.66
CA ILE A 252 18.35 16.74 -13.04
C ILE A 252 18.02 18.19 -13.41
N ASP A 253 17.12 18.38 -14.36
CA ASP A 253 16.71 19.72 -14.83
C ASP A 253 15.55 20.25 -13.99
N ASN A 254 15.73 21.41 -13.35
CA ASN A 254 14.73 22.04 -12.50
C ASN A 254 14.15 23.28 -13.19
N TYR A 255 12.83 23.29 -13.35
CA TYR A 255 12.02 24.38 -13.86
C TYR A 255 11.12 24.87 -12.73
N VAL A 256 11.42 26.03 -12.17
CA VAL A 256 10.76 26.52 -10.94
C VAL A 256 10.20 27.92 -11.14
N TYR A 257 9.15 28.27 -10.39
CA TYR A 257 8.65 29.63 -10.42
C TYR A 257 9.72 30.60 -9.90
N PRO A 258 9.88 31.81 -10.50
CA PRO A 258 10.91 32.75 -10.08
C PRO A 258 10.90 33.07 -8.58
N GLU A 259 9.71 33.22 -7.99
CA GLU A 259 9.53 33.49 -6.55
C GLU A 259 9.91 32.31 -5.64
N SER A 260 10.01 31.09 -6.18
CA SER A 260 10.41 29.89 -5.45
C SER A 260 11.87 29.49 -5.71
N LEU A 261 12.62 30.26 -6.51
CA LEU A 261 13.96 29.87 -6.96
C LEU A 261 14.92 29.56 -5.81
N ILE A 262 15.02 30.46 -4.83
CA ILE A 262 15.97 30.33 -3.72
C ILE A 262 15.63 29.14 -2.82
N SER A 263 14.35 28.95 -2.49
CA SER A 263 13.92 27.80 -1.68
C SER A 263 14.13 26.48 -2.43
N ALA A 264 13.80 26.43 -3.72
CA ALA A 264 14.01 25.24 -4.54
C ALA A 264 15.50 24.89 -4.69
N GLN A 265 16.38 25.86 -4.91
CA GLN A 265 17.83 25.63 -4.97
C GLN A 265 18.40 25.08 -3.66
N SER A 266 17.81 25.44 -2.52
CA SER A 266 18.18 24.88 -1.22
C SER A 266 17.63 23.46 -0.99
N GLN A 267 16.52 23.09 -1.61
CA GLN A 267 15.78 21.86 -1.30
C GLN A 267 16.03 20.72 -2.29
N THR A 268 16.24 21.03 -3.57
CA THR A 268 16.43 20.04 -4.64
C THR A 268 17.78 19.31 -4.67
N PRO A 269 18.90 19.77 -4.06
CA PRO A 269 20.16 19.03 -4.11
C PRO A 269 20.06 17.58 -3.60
N VAL A 270 19.20 17.33 -2.59
CA VAL A 270 18.97 15.99 -2.01
C VAL A 270 18.45 14.98 -3.03
N THR A 271 17.90 15.43 -4.16
CA THR A 271 17.44 14.55 -5.24
C THR A 271 18.57 13.68 -5.77
N VAL A 272 19.81 14.18 -5.83
CA VAL A 272 20.98 13.42 -6.27
C VAL A 272 21.26 12.26 -5.31
N ASP A 273 21.20 12.51 -4.00
CA ASP A 273 21.44 11.49 -2.97
C ASP A 273 20.35 10.40 -3.02
N ILE A 274 19.09 10.80 -3.17
CA ILE A 274 17.96 9.86 -3.28
C ILE A 274 18.03 9.05 -4.58
N MET A 275 18.40 9.67 -5.69
CA MET A 275 18.62 8.99 -6.98
C MET A 275 19.67 7.91 -6.87
N ASN A 276 20.81 8.20 -6.23
CA ASN A 276 21.87 7.22 -6.01
C ASN A 276 21.40 6.09 -5.08
N LEU A 277 20.70 6.42 -3.99
CA LEU A 277 20.15 5.42 -3.07
C LEU A 277 19.21 4.43 -3.79
N PHE A 278 18.26 4.93 -4.58
CA PHE A 278 17.35 4.06 -5.34
C PHE A 278 18.10 3.28 -6.42
N GLY A 279 19.10 3.90 -7.04
CA GLY A 279 20.04 3.27 -7.96
C GLY A 279 20.75 2.04 -7.36
N ASP A 280 21.24 2.17 -6.13
CA ASP A 280 21.99 1.12 -5.43
C ASP A 280 21.08 -0.02 -4.95
N LEU A 281 19.88 0.33 -4.45
CA LEU A 281 18.92 -0.63 -3.93
C LEU A 281 18.28 -1.48 -5.04
N PHE A 282 18.02 -0.90 -6.20
CA PHE A 282 17.27 -1.54 -7.29
C PHE A 282 18.14 -1.71 -8.53
N GLU A 283 18.29 -0.65 -9.30
CA GLU A 283 19.08 -0.59 -10.53
C GLU A 283 19.26 0.88 -10.91
N ILE A 284 20.26 1.18 -11.75
CA ILE A 284 20.48 2.53 -12.30
C ILE A 284 19.16 3.12 -12.82
N TYR A 285 19.00 4.44 -12.65
CA TYR A 285 17.85 5.21 -13.14
C TYR A 285 17.41 4.75 -14.54
N PRO A 286 16.16 4.29 -14.72
CA PRO A 286 15.75 3.62 -15.96
C PRO A 286 15.88 4.48 -17.22
N PHE A 287 15.77 5.81 -17.06
CA PHE A 287 15.81 6.76 -18.16
C PHE A 287 17.14 7.53 -18.21
N ALA A 288 18.26 6.95 -17.74
CA ALA A 288 19.57 7.61 -17.64
C ALA A 288 20.15 8.10 -18.97
N ASN A 289 19.72 7.56 -20.12
CA ASN A 289 20.11 8.11 -21.43
C ASN A 289 19.40 9.43 -21.79
N GLU A 290 18.44 9.87 -20.97
CA GLU A 290 17.74 11.13 -21.08
C GLU A 290 18.07 12.06 -19.90
N LYS A 291 17.06 12.43 -19.12
CA LYS A 291 17.18 13.26 -17.93
C LYS A 291 16.22 12.78 -16.85
N TYR A 292 16.41 13.31 -15.65
CA TYR A 292 15.32 13.48 -14.69
C TYR A 292 15.08 14.98 -14.49
N GLY A 293 14.02 15.37 -13.82
CA GLY A 293 13.80 16.78 -13.53
C GLY A 293 12.56 17.06 -12.72
N HIS A 294 12.40 18.33 -12.38
CA HIS A 294 11.22 18.85 -11.71
C HIS A 294 10.66 20.04 -12.49
N ALA A 295 9.34 20.12 -12.62
CA ALA A 295 8.65 21.33 -13.07
C ALA A 295 7.64 21.77 -12.01
N GLN A 296 7.80 22.97 -11.45
CA GLN A 296 6.86 23.48 -10.46
C GLN A 296 5.51 23.77 -11.12
N PHE A 297 4.41 23.36 -10.48
CA PHE A 297 3.06 23.55 -11.05
C PHE A 297 2.03 23.92 -9.98
N GLY A 298 0.78 24.15 -10.41
CA GLY A 298 -0.27 24.74 -9.56
C GLY A 298 -0.99 23.78 -8.61
N TRP A 299 -0.69 22.47 -8.65
CA TRP A 299 -1.35 21.49 -7.79
C TRP A 299 -0.65 21.33 -6.43
N GLY A 300 -1.38 20.85 -5.42
CA GLY A 300 -0.88 20.75 -4.04
C GLY A 300 0.10 19.60 -3.78
N GLY A 301 0.09 18.54 -4.60
CA GLY A 301 0.96 17.37 -4.49
C GLY A 301 2.04 17.32 -5.58
N GLY A 302 2.38 16.12 -6.05
CA GLY A 302 3.26 15.90 -7.19
C GLY A 302 2.62 14.98 -8.24
N MET A 303 3.18 14.96 -9.44
CA MET A 303 2.76 14.04 -10.50
C MET A 303 4.00 13.52 -11.20
N GLU A 304 4.11 12.21 -11.33
CA GLU A 304 5.35 11.50 -11.66
C GLU A 304 5.70 11.46 -13.15
N HIS A 305 5.23 12.44 -13.95
CA HIS A 305 5.42 12.46 -15.40
C HIS A 305 6.84 12.03 -15.78
N THR A 306 6.94 11.06 -16.70
CA THR A 306 8.20 10.37 -16.98
C THR A 306 9.29 11.36 -17.35
N THR A 307 10.44 11.28 -16.66
CA THR A 307 11.62 12.17 -16.77
C THR A 307 11.45 13.64 -16.33
N ILE A 308 10.27 14.04 -15.85
CA ILE A 308 9.99 15.40 -15.38
C ILE A 308 8.82 15.43 -14.39
N SER A 309 9.08 15.17 -13.11
CA SER A 309 8.00 15.21 -12.12
C SER A 309 7.46 16.62 -11.94
N PHE A 310 6.15 16.78 -11.98
CA PHE A 310 5.50 18.06 -11.68
C PHE A 310 5.37 18.21 -10.16
N MET A 311 5.85 19.32 -9.61
CA MET A 311 6.06 19.48 -8.16
C MET A 311 5.27 20.67 -7.61
N GLY A 312 4.36 20.44 -6.67
CA GLY A 312 3.69 21.51 -5.93
C GLY A 312 4.61 22.17 -4.88
N ASN A 313 5.58 21.41 -4.37
CA ASN A 313 6.65 21.88 -3.48
C ASN A 313 7.89 20.96 -3.59
N PHE A 314 8.98 21.32 -2.93
CA PHE A 314 10.24 20.57 -2.95
C PHE A 314 10.58 19.93 -1.60
N SER A 315 9.57 19.50 -0.84
CA SER A 315 9.83 18.72 0.38
C SER A 315 10.54 17.41 0.03
N ARG A 316 11.51 16.99 0.85
CA ARG A 316 12.29 15.76 0.61
C ARG A 316 11.40 14.53 0.43
N GLY A 317 10.30 14.44 1.19
CA GLY A 317 9.36 13.33 1.08
C GLY A 317 8.64 13.29 -0.27
N LEU A 318 8.23 14.44 -0.79
CA LEU A 318 7.60 14.53 -2.12
C LEU A 318 8.62 14.23 -3.23
N ILE A 319 9.83 14.80 -3.15
CA ILE A 319 10.92 14.49 -4.09
C ILE A 319 11.19 12.98 -4.13
N ALA A 320 11.28 12.32 -2.97
CA ALA A 320 11.50 10.88 -2.90
C ALA A 320 10.33 10.09 -3.52
N HIS A 321 9.08 10.50 -3.27
CA HIS A 321 7.88 9.84 -3.81
C HIS A 321 7.83 9.94 -5.34
N GLU A 322 7.96 11.15 -5.89
CA GLU A 322 7.89 11.37 -7.34
C GLU A 322 9.07 10.77 -8.10
N LEU A 323 10.24 10.70 -7.47
CA LEU A 323 11.41 10.03 -8.05
C LEU A 323 11.26 8.50 -8.02
N ALA A 324 10.69 7.94 -6.96
CA ALA A 324 10.46 6.50 -6.85
C ALA A 324 9.59 5.96 -8.00
N HIS A 325 8.63 6.75 -8.45
CA HIS A 325 7.76 6.40 -9.57
C HIS A 325 8.49 6.14 -10.89
N GLN A 326 9.73 6.64 -11.06
CA GLN A 326 10.50 6.39 -12.26
C GLN A 326 10.82 4.88 -12.45
N TRP A 327 11.00 4.14 -11.34
CA TRP A 327 11.07 2.68 -11.36
C TRP A 327 9.67 2.05 -11.26
N PHE A 328 8.84 2.52 -10.32
CA PHE A 328 7.53 1.93 -9.99
C PHE A 328 6.37 2.86 -10.38
N GLY A 329 5.87 2.71 -11.60
CA GLY A 329 4.82 3.55 -12.19
C GLY A 329 5.15 3.94 -13.62
N ASN A 330 6.41 4.25 -13.90
CA ASN A 330 6.86 4.68 -15.22
C ASN A 330 7.53 3.53 -15.99
N LYS A 331 8.66 3.01 -15.48
CA LYS A 331 9.30 1.82 -16.09
C LYS A 331 8.32 0.66 -16.08
N ILE A 332 7.81 0.29 -14.91
CA ILE A 332 6.74 -0.71 -14.80
C ILE A 332 5.48 0.00 -14.30
N THR A 333 4.50 0.17 -15.18
CA THR A 333 3.21 0.79 -14.84
C THR A 333 2.25 -0.28 -14.33
N CYS A 334 1.35 0.05 -13.40
CA CYS A 334 0.26 -0.85 -13.05
C CYS A 334 -0.57 -1.23 -14.30
N GLY A 335 -0.89 -2.51 -14.45
CA GLY A 335 -1.65 -3.02 -15.61
C GLY A 335 -3.15 -2.82 -15.51
N SER A 336 -3.61 -2.25 -14.40
CA SER A 336 -4.97 -1.77 -14.19
C SER A 336 -4.98 -0.83 -12.98
N TRP A 337 -5.99 0.03 -12.88
CA TRP A 337 -6.20 0.85 -11.68
C TRP A 337 -6.57 0.03 -10.43
N GLU A 338 -6.89 -1.27 -10.57
CA GLU A 338 -7.02 -2.21 -9.45
C GLU A 338 -5.65 -2.47 -8.77
N ASP A 339 -4.60 -2.40 -9.59
CA ASP A 339 -3.20 -2.65 -9.23
C ASP A 339 -2.43 -1.36 -8.90
N ILE A 340 -3.09 -0.21 -8.73
CA ILE A 340 -2.45 1.10 -8.50
C ILE A 340 -1.48 1.13 -7.32
N TRP A 341 -1.65 0.24 -6.34
CA TRP A 341 -0.72 0.09 -5.22
C TRP A 341 0.70 -0.31 -5.66
N LEU A 342 0.87 -0.94 -6.83
CA LEU A 342 2.19 -1.23 -7.40
C LEU A 342 2.95 0.05 -7.74
N ASN A 343 2.24 1.12 -8.09
CA ASN A 343 2.82 2.45 -8.25
C ASN A 343 2.92 3.11 -6.86
N GLU A 344 1.78 3.35 -6.23
CA GLU A 344 1.67 4.26 -5.07
C GLU A 344 2.19 3.68 -3.76
N GLY A 345 2.03 2.37 -3.58
CA GLY A 345 2.56 1.64 -2.43
C GLY A 345 4.08 1.60 -2.47
N PHE A 346 4.68 1.34 -3.64
CA PHE A 346 6.13 1.39 -3.82
C PHE A 346 6.67 2.81 -3.67
N ALA A 347 6.11 3.79 -4.37
CA ALA A 347 6.55 5.18 -4.25
C ALA A 347 6.52 5.68 -2.80
N THR A 348 5.43 5.39 -2.09
CA THR A 348 5.31 5.68 -0.67
C THR A 348 6.34 4.92 0.16
N TYR A 349 6.56 3.63 -0.08
CA TYR A 349 7.55 2.82 0.66
C TYR A 349 8.97 3.31 0.46
N LEU A 350 9.32 3.75 -0.75
CA LEU A 350 10.63 4.29 -1.06
C LEU A 350 10.91 5.59 -0.29
N THR A 351 9.89 6.39 0.06
CA THR A 351 10.07 7.48 1.04
C THR A 351 10.50 6.96 2.41
N GLY A 352 10.01 5.78 2.81
CA GLY A 352 10.43 5.07 4.02
C GLY A 352 11.88 4.58 3.93
N LEU A 353 12.30 4.04 2.77
CA LEU A 353 13.69 3.65 2.52
C LEU A 353 14.63 4.86 2.52
N THR A 354 14.19 6.02 2.03
CA THR A 354 14.95 7.28 2.17
C THR A 354 15.13 7.63 3.66
N VAL A 355 14.09 7.52 4.47
CA VAL A 355 14.18 7.76 5.92
C VAL A 355 15.09 6.74 6.61
N GLU A 356 14.96 5.45 6.30
CA GLU A 356 15.79 4.39 6.87
C GLU A 356 17.28 4.61 6.62
N ASN A 357 17.64 4.94 5.37
CA ASN A 357 19.03 5.01 4.95
C ASN A 357 19.69 6.37 5.23
N LEU A 358 18.91 7.46 5.28
CA LEU A 358 19.46 8.81 5.48
C LEU A 358 19.25 9.36 6.90
N ASP A 359 18.23 8.88 7.63
CA ASP A 359 17.91 9.38 8.98
C ASP A 359 18.07 8.31 10.07
N GLY A 360 18.19 7.04 9.67
CA GLY A 360 18.42 5.91 10.56
C GLY A 360 17.16 5.24 11.11
N LYS A 361 17.41 4.18 11.87
CA LYS A 361 16.41 3.20 12.32
C LYS A 361 15.23 3.81 13.08
N GLU A 362 15.48 4.68 14.06
CA GLU A 362 14.41 5.28 14.89
C GLU A 362 13.44 6.13 14.05
N ALA A 363 13.96 6.88 13.09
CA ALA A 363 13.14 7.66 12.17
C ALA A 363 12.25 6.75 11.31
N PHE A 364 12.79 5.61 10.86
CA PHE A 364 12.04 4.62 10.10
C PHE A 364 10.96 3.90 10.92
N ILE A 365 11.25 3.56 12.18
CA ILE A 365 10.24 3.02 13.12
C ILE A 365 9.08 4.03 13.26
N ASN A 366 9.38 5.31 13.43
CA ASN A 366 8.35 6.36 13.52
C ASN A 366 7.59 6.54 12.21
N TRP A 367 8.26 6.40 11.05
CA TRP A 367 7.59 6.37 9.75
C TRP A 367 6.57 5.22 9.69
N LYS A 368 6.96 3.98 10.04
CA LYS A 368 6.06 2.81 10.06
C LYS A 368 4.89 2.99 11.02
N LYS A 369 5.14 3.48 12.24
CA LYS A 369 4.09 3.78 13.23
C LYS A 369 3.04 4.75 12.70
N ARG A 370 3.45 5.81 11.98
CA ARG A 370 2.50 6.77 11.38
C ARG A 370 1.66 6.13 10.27
N LYS A 371 2.27 5.29 9.43
CA LYS A 371 1.55 4.53 8.41
C LYS A 371 0.55 3.56 9.04
N THR A 372 0.97 2.76 10.00
CA THR A 372 0.09 1.84 10.75
C THR A 372 -1.05 2.58 11.45
N SER A 373 -0.79 3.74 12.05
CA SER A 373 -1.85 4.56 12.68
C SER A 373 -2.89 5.05 11.68
N SER A 374 -2.46 5.47 10.48
CA SER A 374 -3.36 5.86 9.39
C SER A 374 -4.19 4.66 8.91
N ILE A 375 -3.55 3.52 8.66
CA ILE A 375 -4.20 2.30 8.17
C ILE A 375 -5.26 1.82 9.16
N THR A 376 -4.91 1.82 10.45
CA THR A 376 -5.75 1.29 11.53
C THR A 376 -6.72 2.32 12.11
N SER A 377 -6.94 3.44 11.40
CA SER A 377 -7.96 4.44 11.74
C SER A 377 -9.39 3.96 11.45
N GLN A 378 -9.56 2.96 10.59
CA GLN A 378 -10.83 2.29 10.30
C GLN A 378 -10.61 0.78 10.26
N SER A 379 -11.60 0.01 10.70
CA SER A 379 -11.49 -1.46 10.83
C SER A 379 -11.55 -2.23 9.52
N SER A 380 -11.94 -1.60 8.41
CA SER A 380 -12.11 -2.20 7.09
C SER A 380 -11.26 -1.52 6.02
N GLY A 381 -11.25 -2.10 4.82
CA GLY A 381 -10.49 -1.62 3.66
C GLY A 381 -9.30 -2.51 3.28
N SER A 382 -9.13 -2.65 1.97
CA SER A 382 -8.19 -3.54 1.30
C SER A 382 -7.19 -2.72 0.46
N VAL A 383 -6.02 -3.28 0.15
CA VAL A 383 -5.11 -2.66 -0.82
C VAL A 383 -5.68 -2.80 -2.23
N PHE A 384 -6.25 -3.98 -2.56
CA PHE A 384 -6.97 -4.22 -3.80
C PHE A 384 -8.04 -3.15 -4.03
N CYS A 385 -7.92 -2.43 -5.15
CA CYS A 385 -8.85 -1.35 -5.48
C CYS A 385 -10.11 -1.94 -6.13
N THR A 386 -11.18 -1.97 -5.35
CA THR A 386 -12.47 -2.60 -5.70
C THR A 386 -13.36 -1.75 -6.61
N ASP A 387 -13.06 -0.46 -6.74
CA ASP A 387 -13.84 0.49 -7.53
C ASP A 387 -12.89 1.43 -8.27
N THR A 388 -12.67 1.14 -9.55
CA THR A 388 -11.79 1.92 -10.44
C THR A 388 -12.53 3.08 -11.12
N THR A 389 -13.82 3.27 -10.84
CA THR A 389 -14.57 4.46 -11.29
C THR A 389 -14.43 5.63 -10.30
N SER A 390 -14.07 5.33 -9.04
CA SER A 390 -13.85 6.33 -7.99
C SER A 390 -12.38 6.71 -7.86
N ILE A 391 -12.03 7.91 -8.31
CA ILE A 391 -10.68 8.48 -8.18
C ILE A 391 -10.23 8.50 -6.71
N GLY A 392 -11.11 8.88 -5.79
CA GLY A 392 -10.80 8.89 -4.36
C GLY A 392 -10.53 7.50 -3.78
N ARG A 393 -11.08 6.43 -4.39
CA ARG A 393 -10.73 5.06 -4.01
C ARG A 393 -9.41 4.62 -4.65
N ILE A 394 -9.20 4.87 -5.95
CA ILE A 394 -7.92 4.58 -6.63
C ILE A 394 -6.77 5.22 -5.84
N PHE A 395 -6.88 6.50 -5.51
CA PHE A 395 -5.84 7.27 -4.80
C PHE A 395 -6.15 7.42 -3.31
N SER A 396 -6.62 6.35 -2.67
CA SER A 396 -6.87 6.37 -1.23
C SER A 396 -5.57 6.45 -0.45
N SER A 397 -5.31 7.59 0.20
CA SER A 397 -4.13 7.80 1.04
C SER A 397 -3.95 6.72 2.13
N ARG A 398 -5.05 6.18 2.66
CA ARG A 398 -5.01 5.09 3.64
C ARG A 398 -4.65 3.75 3.00
N LEU A 399 -5.25 3.41 1.87
CA LEU A 399 -5.25 2.04 1.34
C LEU A 399 -4.22 1.84 0.22
N SER A 400 -4.24 2.69 -0.80
CA SER A 400 -3.34 2.56 -1.96
C SER A 400 -1.91 3.00 -1.61
N TYR A 401 -1.79 4.06 -0.81
CA TYR A 401 -0.50 4.61 -0.38
C TYR A 401 -0.01 3.95 0.92
N ASN A 402 -0.66 4.23 2.06
CA ASN A 402 -0.12 3.82 3.36
C ASN A 402 -0.17 2.30 3.57
N LYS A 403 -1.32 1.65 3.32
CA LYS A 403 -1.42 0.18 3.42
C LYS A 403 -0.62 -0.51 2.33
N GLY A 404 -0.62 0.00 1.09
CA GLY A 404 0.26 -0.46 0.02
C GLY A 404 1.74 -0.44 0.41
N ALA A 405 2.23 0.67 0.98
CA ALA A 405 3.62 0.79 1.42
C ALA A 405 3.99 -0.16 2.55
N MET A 406 3.10 -0.30 3.55
CA MET A 406 3.32 -1.27 4.62
C MET A 406 3.20 -2.72 4.12
N LEU A 407 2.46 -2.99 3.04
CA LEU A 407 2.43 -4.30 2.40
C LEU A 407 3.78 -4.62 1.76
N VAL A 408 4.39 -3.66 1.04
CA VAL A 408 5.77 -3.81 0.51
C VAL A 408 6.77 -4.01 1.66
N HIS A 409 6.67 -3.23 2.74
CA HIS A 409 7.53 -3.40 3.92
C HIS A 409 7.38 -4.79 4.56
N MET A 410 6.13 -5.26 4.74
CA MET A 410 5.87 -6.56 5.35
C MET A 410 6.35 -7.72 4.47
N LEU A 411 6.33 -7.56 3.13
CA LEU A 411 6.98 -8.51 2.21
C LEU A 411 8.49 -8.56 2.48
N ARG A 412 9.18 -7.40 2.54
CA ARG A 412 10.62 -7.36 2.91
C ARG A 412 10.88 -7.98 4.27
N TYR A 413 10.06 -7.66 5.27
CA TYR A 413 10.20 -8.21 6.63
C TYR A 413 10.00 -9.73 6.70
N LYS A 414 9.07 -10.28 5.90
CA LYS A 414 8.78 -11.73 5.81
C LYS A 414 9.85 -12.49 5.05
N LEU A 415 10.31 -11.96 3.93
CA LEU A 415 11.28 -12.61 3.03
C LEU A 415 12.72 -12.41 3.48
N GLY A 416 13.00 -11.32 4.20
CA GLY A 416 14.36 -10.84 4.44
C GLY A 416 14.89 -10.01 3.28
N ASP A 417 15.91 -9.19 3.57
CA ASP A 417 16.43 -8.19 2.63
C ASP A 417 16.96 -8.81 1.34
N THR A 418 17.75 -9.89 1.44
CA THR A 418 18.39 -10.52 0.28
C THR A 418 17.36 -10.99 -0.75
N ASP A 419 16.38 -11.79 -0.33
CA ASP A 419 15.40 -12.36 -1.25
C ASP A 419 14.42 -11.30 -1.75
N PHE A 420 14.04 -10.34 -0.89
CA PHE A 420 13.19 -9.23 -1.29
C PHE A 420 13.84 -8.38 -2.38
N PHE A 421 15.05 -7.86 -2.16
CA PHE A 421 15.71 -7.01 -3.14
C PHE A 421 16.06 -7.79 -4.42
N ASN A 422 16.45 -9.07 -4.32
CA ASN A 422 16.65 -9.90 -5.51
C ASN A 422 15.35 -10.08 -6.32
N GLY A 423 14.22 -10.33 -5.66
CA GLY A 423 12.91 -10.45 -6.31
C GLY A 423 12.45 -9.14 -6.96
N ILE A 424 12.65 -8.00 -6.31
CA ILE A 424 12.34 -6.69 -6.90
C ILE A 424 13.24 -6.36 -8.09
N LYS A 425 14.54 -6.68 -8.03
CA LYS A 425 15.47 -6.51 -9.16
C LYS A 425 15.07 -7.38 -10.34
N ALA A 426 14.73 -8.65 -10.09
CA ALA A 426 14.23 -9.55 -11.13
C ALA A 426 12.92 -9.01 -11.76
N TYR A 427 11.99 -8.52 -10.94
CA TYR A 427 10.75 -7.90 -11.40
C TYR A 427 11.00 -6.68 -12.30
N LEU A 428 11.93 -5.79 -11.91
CA LEU A 428 12.30 -4.61 -12.71
C LEU A 428 13.02 -4.97 -14.02
N GLN A 429 13.68 -6.13 -14.08
CA GLN A 429 14.46 -6.62 -15.21
C GLN A 429 13.69 -7.60 -16.11
N ASP A 430 12.47 -7.99 -15.74
CA ASP A 430 11.63 -8.87 -16.55
C ASP A 430 11.33 -8.19 -17.90
N PRO A 431 11.74 -8.77 -19.04
CA PRO A 431 11.53 -8.17 -20.37
C PRO A 431 10.06 -8.02 -20.74
N GLU A 432 9.14 -8.78 -20.13
CA GLU A 432 7.70 -8.66 -20.37
C GLU A 432 7.07 -7.50 -19.57
N LEU A 433 7.74 -7.05 -18.49
CA LEU A 433 7.24 -6.00 -17.60
C LEU A 433 7.98 -4.68 -17.77
N ALA A 434 9.29 -4.73 -18.03
CA ALA A 434 10.15 -3.57 -18.18
C ALA A 434 9.66 -2.68 -19.33
N TYR A 435 9.43 -1.40 -19.01
CA TYR A 435 8.80 -0.43 -19.91
C TYR A 435 7.40 -0.83 -20.37
N GLY A 436 6.72 -1.69 -19.61
CA GLY A 436 5.41 -2.24 -19.88
C GLY A 436 4.45 -2.08 -18.70
N TYR A 437 3.59 -3.08 -18.52
CA TYR A 437 2.56 -3.11 -17.50
C TYR A 437 2.68 -4.35 -16.63
N ALA A 438 2.39 -4.21 -15.34
CA ALA A 438 2.38 -5.33 -14.41
C ALA A 438 1.14 -5.36 -13.52
N LYS A 439 0.67 -6.58 -13.23
CA LYS A 439 -0.39 -6.86 -12.25
C LYS A 439 0.22 -7.49 -11.02
N THR A 440 -0.53 -7.45 -9.93
CA THR A 440 -0.08 -7.91 -8.61
C THR A 440 0.48 -9.34 -8.61
N TYR A 441 -0.11 -10.24 -9.42
CA TYR A 441 0.36 -11.63 -9.50
C TYR A 441 1.78 -11.78 -10.08
N GLN A 442 2.20 -10.87 -10.98
CA GLN A 442 3.54 -10.90 -11.57
C GLN A 442 4.59 -10.51 -10.52
N LEU A 443 4.33 -9.48 -9.71
CA LEU A 443 5.19 -9.16 -8.57
C LEU A 443 5.28 -10.33 -7.59
N LYS A 444 4.13 -10.93 -7.24
CA LYS A 444 4.07 -12.11 -6.38
C LYS A 444 4.98 -13.22 -6.91
N GLN A 445 4.86 -13.60 -8.18
CA GLN A 445 5.66 -14.66 -8.80
C GLN A 445 7.17 -14.40 -8.71
N HIS A 446 7.61 -13.16 -8.89
CA HIS A 446 9.04 -12.80 -8.77
C HIS A 446 9.54 -12.94 -7.33
N LEU A 447 8.75 -12.52 -6.35
CA LEU A 447 9.09 -12.65 -4.94
C LEU A 447 9.08 -14.12 -4.47
N GLU A 448 8.13 -14.93 -4.94
CA GLU A 448 8.08 -16.37 -4.67
C GLU A 448 9.28 -17.09 -5.30
N THR A 449 9.64 -16.73 -6.53
CA THR A 449 10.81 -17.29 -7.23
C THR A 449 12.10 -16.97 -6.49
N ALA A 450 12.27 -15.73 -6.02
CA ALA A 450 13.47 -15.30 -5.33
C ALA A 450 13.61 -15.92 -3.92
N SER A 451 12.50 -16.06 -3.20
CA SER A 451 12.50 -16.52 -1.80
C SER A 451 12.26 -18.02 -1.61
N GLY A 452 11.70 -18.70 -2.62
CA GLY A 452 11.20 -20.07 -2.49
C GLY A 452 9.99 -20.22 -1.55
N GLN A 453 9.37 -19.12 -1.10
CA GLN A 453 8.20 -19.14 -0.22
C GLN A 453 6.91 -18.96 -1.01
N ASP A 454 5.84 -19.66 -0.62
CA ASP A 454 4.48 -19.40 -1.11
C ASP A 454 3.89 -18.16 -0.40
N LEU A 455 3.51 -17.16 -1.19
CA LEU A 455 2.96 -15.89 -0.72
C LEU A 455 1.44 -15.81 -0.88
N THR A 456 0.77 -16.90 -1.27
CA THR A 456 -0.68 -16.93 -1.50
C THR A 456 -1.48 -16.40 -0.31
N GLU A 457 -1.27 -16.96 0.88
CA GLU A 457 -2.00 -16.50 2.07
C GLU A 457 -1.66 -15.05 2.43
N PHE A 458 -0.40 -14.63 2.29
CA PHE A 458 -0.02 -13.24 2.52
C PHE A 458 -0.81 -12.26 1.63
N PHE A 459 -0.93 -12.54 0.33
CA PHE A 459 -1.71 -11.70 -0.57
C PHE A 459 -3.23 -11.83 -0.32
N ASN A 460 -3.72 -13.01 0.06
CA ASN A 460 -5.11 -13.20 0.43
C ASN A 460 -5.49 -12.29 1.62
N ASP A 461 -4.65 -12.25 2.66
CA ASP A 461 -4.90 -11.49 3.88
C ASP A 461 -4.68 -9.99 3.74
N TRP A 462 -3.51 -9.62 3.21
CA TRP A 462 -3.04 -8.24 3.27
C TRP A 462 -3.36 -7.43 2.03
N TYR A 463 -3.38 -8.07 0.86
CA TYR A 463 -3.67 -7.41 -0.42
C TYR A 463 -5.16 -7.41 -0.74
N THR A 464 -5.81 -8.58 -0.80
CA THR A 464 -7.26 -8.65 -1.08
C THR A 464 -8.10 -8.51 0.18
N GLY A 465 -7.63 -9.05 1.30
CA GLY A 465 -8.30 -9.02 2.59
C GLY A 465 -8.38 -7.61 3.19
N GLU A 466 -9.35 -7.44 4.08
CA GLU A 466 -9.61 -6.14 4.72
C GLU A 466 -9.19 -6.14 6.17
N GLY A 467 -8.93 -4.94 6.70
CA GLY A 467 -8.65 -4.77 8.11
C GLY A 467 -7.21 -5.12 8.49
N TYR A 468 -7.05 -5.49 9.77
CA TYR A 468 -5.79 -5.77 10.44
C TYR A 468 -6.03 -6.59 11.73
N PRO A 469 -5.01 -7.28 12.27
CA PRO A 469 -5.10 -8.01 13.54
C PRO A 469 -4.87 -7.12 14.77
N SER A 470 -5.42 -7.56 15.91
CA SER A 470 -4.99 -7.16 17.27
C SER A 470 -4.46 -8.40 18.00
N TYR A 471 -3.33 -8.26 18.71
CA TYR A 471 -2.69 -9.38 19.42
C TYR A 471 -2.92 -9.33 20.93
N GLN A 472 -3.29 -10.46 21.53
CA GLN A 472 -3.33 -10.66 22.98
C GLN A 472 -2.24 -11.69 23.34
N ILE A 473 -1.21 -11.23 24.02
CA ILE A 473 0.03 -11.98 24.24
C ILE A 473 0.18 -12.23 25.74
N GLN A 474 0.20 -13.50 26.13
CA GLN A 474 0.44 -13.92 27.51
C GLN A 474 1.79 -14.62 27.58
N ALA A 475 2.70 -14.11 28.39
CA ALA A 475 4.03 -14.67 28.54
C ALA A 475 4.30 -15.11 29.99
N ASP A 476 4.71 -16.37 30.16
CA ASP A 476 5.14 -16.96 31.42
C ASP A 476 6.67 -17.05 31.44
N ASN A 477 7.31 -16.32 32.35
CA ASN A 477 8.76 -16.27 32.53
C ASN A 477 9.21 -17.25 33.62
N TYR A 478 10.14 -18.14 33.29
CA TYR A 478 10.74 -19.16 34.15
C TYR A 478 12.24 -18.91 34.39
N GLY A 479 12.66 -17.64 34.45
CA GLY A 479 14.06 -17.21 34.54
C GLY A 479 14.68 -17.09 33.15
N LYS A 480 15.41 -18.12 32.72
CA LYS A 480 16.06 -18.15 31.39
C LYS A 480 15.17 -18.67 30.28
N SER A 481 13.94 -19.07 30.59
CA SER A 481 13.00 -19.60 29.60
C SER A 481 11.69 -18.86 29.68
N ILE A 482 11.04 -18.65 28.54
CA ILE A 482 9.76 -17.96 28.44
C ILE A 482 8.82 -18.76 27.56
N ARG A 483 7.58 -18.95 28.03
CA ARG A 483 6.48 -19.50 27.24
C ARG A 483 5.55 -18.36 26.84
N ILE A 484 5.31 -18.19 25.55
CA ILE A 484 4.49 -17.12 24.98
C ILE A 484 3.27 -17.74 24.30
N THR A 485 2.08 -17.42 24.78
CA THR A 485 0.81 -17.76 24.14
C THR A 485 0.27 -16.54 23.42
N VAL A 486 0.03 -16.67 22.12
CA VAL A 486 -0.45 -15.56 21.28
C VAL A 486 -1.86 -15.85 20.78
N HIS A 487 -2.77 -14.93 21.05
CA HIS A 487 -4.08 -14.88 20.44
C HIS A 487 -4.18 -13.68 19.48
N GLN A 488 -4.98 -13.84 18.44
CA GLN A 488 -5.25 -12.82 17.44
C GLN A 488 -6.74 -12.66 17.22
N THR A 489 -7.18 -11.41 17.07
CA THR A 489 -8.53 -11.05 16.67
C THR A 489 -8.47 -10.14 15.43
N PRO A 490 -9.07 -10.54 14.29
CA PRO A 490 -9.13 -9.69 13.10
C PRO A 490 -10.13 -8.54 13.29
N SER A 491 -9.86 -7.38 12.69
CA SER A 491 -10.78 -6.23 12.72
C SER A 491 -11.93 -6.34 11.71
N HIS A 492 -11.86 -7.28 10.78
CA HIS A 492 -12.86 -7.50 9.73
C HIS A 492 -13.00 -8.99 9.40
N ASN A 493 -14.20 -9.41 9.01
CA ASN A 493 -14.52 -10.83 8.81
C ASN A 493 -14.06 -11.40 7.45
N SER A 494 -13.49 -10.58 6.57
CA SER A 494 -12.96 -11.06 5.28
C SER A 494 -11.66 -11.84 5.42
N VAL A 495 -10.98 -11.70 6.56
CA VAL A 495 -9.75 -12.44 6.91
C VAL A 495 -10.00 -13.11 8.25
N SER A 496 -9.92 -14.45 8.29
CA SER A 496 -10.15 -15.23 9.51
C SER A 496 -8.95 -15.18 10.46
N PHE A 497 -7.75 -15.06 9.90
CA PHE A 497 -6.49 -15.03 10.61
C PHE A 497 -5.44 -14.40 9.69
N PHE A 498 -4.53 -13.60 10.25
CA PHE A 498 -3.42 -12.97 9.53
C PHE A 498 -2.13 -13.71 9.87
N GLU A 499 -1.67 -14.60 8.99
CA GLU A 499 -0.42 -15.35 9.19
C GLU A 499 0.80 -14.45 8.98
N MET A 500 1.59 -14.24 10.04
CA MET A 500 2.83 -13.44 9.97
C MET A 500 3.89 -13.93 10.96
N PRO A 501 5.19 -13.78 10.64
CA PRO A 501 6.24 -13.89 11.63
C PRO A 501 6.12 -12.75 12.65
N LEU A 502 6.13 -13.08 13.93
CA LEU A 502 6.07 -12.12 15.04
C LEU A 502 7.47 -11.96 15.64
N THR A 503 7.93 -10.71 15.77
CA THR A 503 9.20 -10.40 16.42
C THR A 503 9.00 -10.10 17.89
N PHE A 504 9.82 -10.72 18.73
CA PHE A 504 9.91 -10.46 20.15
C PHE A 504 11.33 -10.06 20.52
N LYS A 505 11.45 -9.14 21.47
CA LYS A 505 12.72 -8.78 22.11
C LYS A 505 12.62 -9.07 23.60
N VAL A 506 13.57 -9.85 24.11
CA VAL A 506 13.75 -10.08 25.54
C VAL A 506 14.91 -9.23 26.05
N ILE A 507 14.73 -8.65 27.23
CA ILE A 507 15.77 -7.92 27.95
C ILE A 507 16.06 -8.66 29.25
N GLY A 508 17.33 -8.88 29.55
CA GLY A 508 17.80 -9.53 30.76
C GLY A 508 17.76 -8.64 32.00
N THR A 509 18.06 -9.20 33.16
CA THR A 509 18.16 -8.46 34.42
C THR A 509 19.38 -7.53 34.47
N ASN A 510 20.41 -7.75 33.64
CA ASN A 510 21.60 -6.90 33.56
C ASN A 510 21.64 -6.06 32.26
N GLY A 511 20.53 -5.98 31.53
CA GLY A 511 20.43 -5.22 30.27
C GLY A 511 20.89 -5.98 29.03
N GLU A 512 21.10 -7.30 29.12
CA GLU A 512 21.30 -8.15 27.94
C GLU A 512 20.08 -8.09 27.02
N GLU A 513 20.27 -8.18 25.71
CA GLU A 513 19.15 -8.13 24.76
C GLU A 513 19.25 -9.27 23.76
N GLU A 514 18.11 -9.87 23.45
CA GLU A 514 17.99 -10.86 22.38
C GLU A 514 16.68 -10.65 21.62
N VAL A 515 16.75 -10.73 20.29
CA VAL A 515 15.59 -10.61 19.39
C VAL A 515 15.38 -11.94 18.69
N PHE A 516 14.15 -12.44 18.69
CA PHE A 516 13.79 -13.67 17.99
C PHE A 516 12.44 -13.52 17.28
N LYS A 517 12.25 -14.34 16.23
CA LYS A 517 11.02 -14.38 15.44
C LYS A 517 10.31 -15.72 15.61
N VAL A 518 8.98 -15.70 15.64
CA VAL A 518 8.16 -16.92 15.69
C VAL A 518 7.10 -16.90 14.59
N ALA A 519 6.84 -18.05 13.97
CA ALA A 519 5.83 -18.18 12.93
C ALA A 519 4.44 -18.35 13.55
N HIS A 520 3.63 -17.28 13.53
CA HIS A 520 2.27 -17.29 14.06
C HIS A 520 1.27 -17.63 12.97
N THR A 521 0.75 -18.87 13.04
CA THR A 521 -0.08 -19.52 12.00
C THR A 521 -1.43 -19.96 12.52
N ASN A 522 -1.64 -19.96 13.85
CA ASN A 522 -2.90 -20.39 14.45
C ASN A 522 -3.21 -19.55 15.69
N ASN A 523 -4.49 -19.33 15.96
CA ASN A 523 -4.93 -18.59 17.15
C ASN A 523 -4.70 -19.41 18.43
N GLY A 524 -4.13 -18.79 19.48
CA GLY A 524 -3.77 -19.46 20.73
C GLY A 524 -2.48 -20.28 20.64
N GLN A 525 -1.64 -20.01 19.65
CA GLN A 525 -0.38 -20.74 19.45
C GLN A 525 0.62 -20.42 20.57
N VAL A 526 1.33 -21.46 21.02
CA VAL A 526 2.31 -21.38 22.10
C VAL A 526 3.73 -21.50 21.53
N PHE A 527 4.61 -20.61 21.96
CA PHE A 527 6.03 -20.60 21.63
C PHE A 527 6.85 -20.70 22.91
N ASN A 528 7.96 -21.42 22.88
CA ASN A 528 8.92 -21.44 23.97
C ASN A 528 10.25 -20.90 23.46
N HIS A 529 10.90 -20.06 24.24
CA HIS A 529 12.22 -19.50 23.94
C HIS A 529 13.12 -19.57 25.17
N THR A 530 14.41 -19.81 24.96
CA THR A 530 15.41 -19.90 26.05
C THR A 530 16.58 -18.99 25.75
N THR A 531 17.00 -18.22 26.75
CA THR A 531 18.11 -17.27 26.70
C THR A 531 19.29 -17.76 27.55
N SER A 532 20.46 -17.15 27.38
CA SER A 532 21.62 -17.40 28.24
C SER A 532 21.56 -16.66 29.59
N PHE A 533 20.68 -15.66 29.70
CA PHE A 533 20.49 -14.76 30.84
C PHE A 533 19.05 -14.84 31.39
N ASP A 534 18.84 -14.37 32.62
CA ASP A 534 17.49 -14.31 33.22
C ASP A 534 16.68 -13.16 32.63
N ILE A 535 15.48 -13.47 32.13
CA ILE A 535 14.62 -12.53 31.42
C ILE A 535 13.95 -11.60 32.44
N SER A 536 13.95 -10.30 32.16
CA SER A 536 13.26 -9.27 32.94
C SER A 536 12.07 -8.67 32.19
N THR A 537 12.23 -8.45 30.88
CA THR A 537 11.24 -7.75 30.05
C THR A 537 11.03 -8.48 28.73
N LEU A 538 9.80 -8.46 28.22
CA LEU A 538 9.43 -8.90 26.87
C LEU A 538 8.77 -7.74 26.13
N ILE A 539 9.25 -7.46 24.92
CA ILE A 539 8.72 -6.43 24.02
C ILE A 539 8.24 -7.10 22.74
N PHE A 540 7.01 -6.80 22.35
CA PHE A 540 6.42 -7.26 21.09
C PHE A 540 6.62 -6.22 19.99
N ASP A 541 6.98 -6.69 18.80
CA ASP A 541 7.18 -5.89 17.59
C ASP A 541 7.97 -4.58 17.85
N PRO A 542 9.19 -4.68 18.41
CA PRO A 542 9.96 -3.52 18.86
C PRO A 542 10.23 -2.51 17.74
N GLU A 543 10.21 -2.96 16.48
CA GLU A 543 10.51 -2.15 15.30
C GLU A 543 9.25 -1.74 14.52
N SER A 544 8.05 -2.13 14.95
CA SER A 544 6.79 -1.81 14.27
C SER A 544 6.75 -2.30 12.81
N ASP A 545 7.16 -3.55 12.58
CA ASP A 545 7.27 -4.15 11.25
C ASP A 545 5.94 -4.63 10.68
N ILE A 546 4.93 -4.87 11.53
CA ILE A 546 3.64 -5.41 11.10
C ILE A 546 2.50 -4.42 11.34
N ILE A 547 1.51 -4.45 10.45
CA ILE A 547 0.28 -3.68 10.64
C ILE A 547 -0.55 -4.36 11.73
N SER A 548 -0.71 -3.70 12.88
CA SER A 548 -1.58 -4.16 13.96
C SER A 548 -1.98 -2.99 14.86
N LYS A 549 -3.01 -3.17 15.69
CA LYS A 549 -3.45 -2.16 16.66
C LYS A 549 -4.00 -2.81 17.91
N SER A 550 -3.98 -2.08 19.03
CA SER A 550 -4.56 -2.53 20.30
C SER A 550 -3.96 -3.84 20.79
N ASN A 551 -2.65 -4.01 20.59
CA ASN A 551 -1.91 -5.16 21.07
C ASN A 551 -1.74 -5.07 22.58
N ASN A 552 -1.95 -6.17 23.28
CA ASN A 552 -1.75 -6.28 24.72
C ASN A 552 -0.74 -7.40 25.00
N LEU A 553 0.21 -7.12 25.89
CA LEU A 553 1.20 -8.08 26.35
C LEU A 553 1.23 -8.08 27.87
N THR A 554 1.10 -9.26 28.47
CA THR A 554 1.28 -9.50 29.90
C THR A 554 2.46 -10.45 30.13
N LEU A 555 3.33 -10.12 31.08
CA LEU A 555 4.47 -10.94 31.48
C LEU A 555 4.32 -11.35 32.95
N ASP A 556 4.06 -12.64 33.17
CA ASP A 556 3.97 -13.24 34.50
C ASP A 556 5.29 -13.93 34.84
N VAL A 557 5.84 -13.65 36.03
CA VAL A 557 6.97 -14.41 36.56
C VAL A 557 6.44 -15.67 37.23
N LYS A 558 6.73 -16.83 36.64
CA LYS A 558 6.41 -18.14 37.19
C LYS A 558 7.64 -18.73 37.86
N ASN A 559 7.40 -19.42 38.96
CA ASN A 559 8.44 -20.20 39.61
C ASN A 559 7.99 -21.66 39.53
N GLU A 560 8.45 -22.36 38.50
CA GLU A 560 8.05 -23.75 38.20
C GLU A 560 8.21 -24.69 39.41
N VAL A 561 9.24 -24.44 40.23
CA VAL A 561 9.48 -25.18 41.47
C VAL A 561 8.37 -24.92 42.47
N LEU A 562 7.95 -23.67 42.66
CA LEU A 562 6.88 -23.31 43.60
C LEU A 562 5.48 -23.64 43.06
N ASP A 563 5.24 -23.49 41.77
CA ASP A 563 3.93 -23.74 41.17
C ASP A 563 3.53 -25.22 41.22
N ASN A 564 4.50 -26.12 40.98
CA ASN A 564 4.31 -27.56 41.11
C ASN A 564 4.32 -28.03 42.58
N ALA A 565 5.13 -27.38 43.41
CA ALA A 565 5.29 -27.82 44.78
C ALA A 565 4.29 -27.21 45.75
N ILE A 566 3.60 -26.11 45.44
CA ILE A 566 2.67 -25.44 46.35
C ILE A 566 1.29 -25.32 45.73
N SER A 567 0.30 -25.92 46.38
CA SER A 567 -1.12 -25.77 46.06
C SER A 567 -1.93 -25.43 47.31
N ILE A 568 -3.17 -24.98 47.12
CA ILE A 568 -4.09 -24.68 48.21
C ILE A 568 -5.33 -25.56 48.08
N PHE A 569 -5.82 -26.09 49.19
CA PHE A 569 -6.96 -27.02 49.22
C PHE A 569 -7.73 -26.91 50.54
N PRO A 570 -9.06 -27.08 50.56
CA PRO A 570 -9.94 -27.09 49.38
C PRO A 570 -9.98 -25.70 48.72
N ASN A 571 -10.32 -25.65 47.44
CA ASN A 571 -10.58 -24.41 46.72
C ASN A 571 -11.65 -24.69 45.64
N PRO A 572 -12.92 -24.31 45.86
CA PRO A 572 -13.40 -23.39 46.91
C PRO A 572 -13.29 -23.90 48.35
N ALA A 573 -13.18 -23.00 49.32
CA ALA A 573 -12.93 -23.30 50.73
C ALA A 573 -14.05 -22.80 51.66
N GLY A 574 -14.45 -23.63 52.63
CA GLY A 574 -15.43 -23.29 53.67
C GLY A 574 -14.78 -22.62 54.89
N GLU A 575 -14.49 -23.39 55.95
CA GLU A 575 -13.95 -22.83 57.20
C GLU A 575 -12.42 -22.84 57.28
N THR A 576 -11.74 -23.71 56.51
CA THR A 576 -10.29 -23.88 56.57
C THR A 576 -9.67 -23.93 55.19
N LEU A 577 -8.46 -23.40 55.07
CA LEU A 577 -7.59 -23.50 53.90
C LEU A 577 -6.30 -24.19 54.28
N ARG A 578 -5.94 -25.26 53.58
CA ARG A 578 -4.66 -25.93 53.73
C ARG A 578 -3.72 -25.55 52.60
N ILE A 579 -2.50 -25.19 52.95
CA ILE A 579 -1.38 -25.06 52.01
C ILE A 579 -0.71 -26.43 51.88
N ILE A 580 -0.80 -27.03 50.70
CA ILE A 580 -0.10 -28.25 50.37
C ILE A 580 1.26 -27.83 49.81
N THR A 581 2.34 -28.29 50.43
CA THR A 581 3.68 -28.14 49.87
C THR A 581 4.32 -29.50 49.64
N GLY A 582 5.18 -29.62 48.62
CA GLY A 582 6.14 -30.72 48.52
C GLY A 582 7.06 -30.75 49.75
N ASN A 583 7.64 -31.92 50.05
CA ASN A 583 8.39 -32.19 51.30
C ASN A 583 9.67 -31.34 51.52
N ILE A 584 10.03 -30.46 50.58
CA ILE A 584 11.34 -29.78 50.53
C ILE A 584 11.19 -28.24 50.45
N ILE A 585 10.05 -27.68 50.84
CA ILE A 585 9.82 -26.22 50.77
C ILE A 585 9.33 -25.67 52.11
N LYS A 586 10.07 -24.70 52.64
CA LYS A 586 9.79 -24.00 53.90
C LYS A 586 9.07 -22.69 53.62
N ILE A 587 7.84 -22.58 54.12
CA ILE A 587 7.10 -21.31 54.06
C ILE A 587 7.68 -20.35 55.10
N GLU A 588 8.20 -19.20 54.64
CA GLU A 588 8.74 -18.13 55.47
C GLU A 588 7.66 -17.11 55.85
N LYS A 589 6.72 -16.84 54.93
CA LYS A 589 5.62 -15.92 55.17
C LYS A 589 4.39 -16.32 54.36
N LEU A 590 3.22 -16.16 54.94
CA LEU A 590 1.95 -16.35 54.27
C LEU A 590 1.01 -15.17 54.56
N SER A 591 0.49 -14.54 53.52
CA SER A 591 -0.45 -13.42 53.62
C SER A 591 -1.69 -13.68 52.76
N ILE A 592 -2.87 -13.35 53.27
CA ILE A 592 -4.13 -13.34 52.50
C ILE A 592 -4.53 -11.89 52.27
N TYR A 593 -4.87 -11.58 51.02
CA TYR A 593 -5.34 -10.28 50.58
C TYR A 593 -6.81 -10.37 50.15
N ASN A 594 -7.59 -9.34 50.46
CA ASN A 594 -8.91 -9.17 49.84
C ASN A 594 -8.80 -8.65 48.40
N ALA A 595 -9.93 -8.57 47.69
CA ALA A 595 -9.98 -8.08 46.31
C ALA A 595 -9.49 -6.62 46.13
N LEU A 596 -9.41 -5.83 47.20
CA LEU A 596 -8.89 -4.46 47.21
C LEU A 596 -7.38 -4.39 47.50
N GLY A 597 -6.70 -5.54 47.64
CA GLY A 597 -5.27 -5.60 47.92
C GLY A 597 -4.90 -5.34 49.38
N GLN A 598 -5.86 -5.31 50.30
CA GLN A 598 -5.60 -5.15 51.73
C GLN A 598 -5.26 -6.49 52.37
N VAL A 599 -4.25 -6.52 53.23
CA VAL A 599 -3.87 -7.71 54.01
C VAL A 599 -4.93 -7.94 55.09
N ILE A 600 -5.55 -9.12 55.08
CA ILE A 600 -6.57 -9.52 56.07
C ILE A 600 -6.10 -10.65 56.98
N PHE A 601 -5.04 -11.35 56.58
CA PHE A 601 -4.38 -12.37 57.37
C PHE A 601 -2.89 -12.36 57.04
N GLU A 602 -2.04 -12.49 58.04
CA GLU A 602 -0.59 -12.61 57.86
C GLU A 602 -0.01 -13.53 58.92
N ASN A 603 0.87 -14.44 58.50
CA ASN A 603 1.57 -15.36 59.38
C ASN A 603 3.03 -15.51 58.92
N ILE A 604 3.96 -15.20 59.82
CA ILE A 604 5.40 -15.29 59.59
C ILE A 604 5.90 -16.59 60.21
N ASN A 605 6.64 -17.39 59.44
CA ASN A 605 7.08 -18.74 59.80
C ASN A 605 5.93 -19.64 60.30
N PRO A 606 4.88 -19.87 59.48
CA PRO A 606 3.71 -20.61 59.90
C PRO A 606 4.08 -22.04 60.33
N LYS A 607 3.81 -22.36 61.61
CA LYS A 607 3.99 -23.72 62.17
C LYS A 607 2.94 -24.71 61.66
N THR A 608 1.79 -24.20 61.23
CA THR A 608 0.69 -24.99 60.67
C THR A 608 0.46 -24.59 59.23
N LYS A 609 0.14 -25.57 58.39
CA LYS A 609 -0.28 -25.33 56.99
C LYS A 609 -1.79 -25.19 56.85
N ASN A 610 -2.54 -25.33 57.95
CA ASN A 610 -3.98 -25.13 58.00
C ASN A 610 -4.28 -23.73 58.55
N ILE A 611 -5.02 -22.95 57.78
CA ILE A 611 -5.40 -21.57 58.06
C ILE A 611 -6.91 -21.56 58.32
N ASN A 612 -7.32 -20.99 59.45
CA ASN A 612 -8.73 -20.76 59.72
C ASN A 612 -9.20 -19.52 58.97
N ILE A 613 -10.15 -19.70 58.06
CA ILE A 613 -10.74 -18.64 57.23
C ILE A 613 -12.24 -18.47 57.50
N LYS A 614 -12.77 -19.05 58.59
CA LYS A 614 -14.21 -19.05 58.93
C LYS A 614 -14.82 -17.64 58.99
N ASN A 615 -14.03 -16.66 59.43
CA ASN A 615 -14.49 -15.27 59.57
C ASN A 615 -14.40 -14.45 58.28
N LEU A 616 -13.86 -15.03 57.19
CA LEU A 616 -13.85 -14.36 55.90
C LEU A 616 -15.26 -14.42 55.28
N GLN A 617 -15.68 -13.30 54.68
CA GLN A 617 -16.93 -13.26 53.92
C GLN A 617 -16.78 -14.07 52.62
N GLN A 618 -17.90 -14.50 52.05
CA GLN A 618 -17.90 -15.15 50.75
C GLN A 618 -17.29 -14.22 49.69
N GLY A 619 -16.35 -14.72 48.89
CA GLY A 619 -15.66 -13.92 47.88
C GLY A 619 -14.30 -14.46 47.43
N THR A 620 -13.64 -13.71 46.56
CA THR A 620 -12.30 -14.03 46.04
C THR A 620 -11.21 -13.34 46.86
N TYR A 621 -10.20 -14.12 47.24
CA TYR A 621 -9.03 -13.68 47.99
C TYR A 621 -7.74 -14.14 47.30
N PHE A 622 -6.62 -13.50 47.61
CA PHE A 622 -5.30 -13.87 47.07
C PHE A 622 -4.37 -14.31 48.20
N VAL A 623 -3.84 -15.52 48.10
CA VAL A 623 -2.93 -16.11 49.07
C VAL A 623 -1.52 -15.98 48.54
N LYS A 624 -0.72 -15.10 49.14
CA LYS A 624 0.70 -14.91 48.83
C LYS A 624 1.54 -15.74 49.80
N ILE A 625 2.41 -16.58 49.26
CA ILE A 625 3.23 -17.54 49.98
C ILE A 625 4.69 -17.28 49.63
N THR A 626 5.46 -16.78 50.59
CA THR A 626 6.90 -16.56 50.46
C THR A 626 7.64 -17.72 51.11
N THR A 627 8.66 -18.20 50.40
CA THR A 627 9.48 -19.36 50.75
C THR A 627 10.95 -19.04 50.53
N GLU A 628 11.83 -19.94 50.96
CA GLU A 628 13.26 -19.87 50.71
C GLU A 628 13.62 -19.93 49.20
N LYS A 629 12.69 -20.36 48.34
CA LYS A 629 12.88 -20.44 46.88
C LYS A 629 12.15 -19.32 46.11
N GLY A 630 11.55 -18.36 46.80
CA GLY A 630 10.81 -17.25 46.19
C GLY A 630 9.36 -17.14 46.67
N THR A 631 8.57 -16.30 46.01
CA THR A 631 7.18 -16.03 46.37
C THR A 631 6.22 -16.48 45.27
N ILE A 632 5.09 -17.06 45.67
CA ILE A 632 4.00 -17.49 44.79
C ILE A 632 2.66 -16.95 45.29
N SER A 633 1.75 -16.63 44.37
CA SER A 633 0.38 -16.21 44.68
C SER A 633 -0.63 -17.24 44.15
N LYS A 634 -1.62 -17.62 44.96
CA LYS A 634 -2.72 -18.51 44.59
C LYS A 634 -4.07 -17.85 44.87
N THR A 635 -5.05 -18.04 44.00
CA THR A 635 -6.41 -17.51 44.17
C THR A 635 -7.24 -18.42 45.05
N LEU A 636 -7.82 -17.88 46.13
CA LEU A 636 -8.74 -18.56 47.05
C LEU A 636 -10.19 -18.12 46.78
N LEU A 637 -11.09 -19.06 46.55
CA LEU A 637 -12.53 -18.86 46.50
C LEU A 637 -13.13 -19.27 47.85
N LYS A 638 -13.64 -18.30 48.63
CA LYS A 638 -14.33 -18.56 49.92
C LYS A 638 -15.81 -18.80 49.66
N GLU A 639 -16.30 -19.97 50.02
CA GLU A 639 -17.74 -20.30 50.06
C GLU A 639 -18.31 -20.01 51.45
N LYS A 640 -19.62 -20.20 51.67
CA LYS A 640 -20.27 -19.88 52.95
C LYS A 640 -19.63 -20.62 54.13
#